data_AF-A0A3D2A373-F1
#
_entry.id   AF-A0A3D2A373-F1
#
_cell.length_a   1.000
_cell.length_b   1.000
_cell.length_c   1.000
_cell.angle_alpha   90.00
_cell.angle_beta   90.00
_cell.angle_gamma   90.00
#
_symmetry.space_group_name_H-M   'P 1'
#
loop_
_entity.id
_entity.type
_entity.pdbx_description
1 polymer ?
#
loop_
_entity_poly.entity_id
_entity_poly.type
_entity_poly.pdbx_seq_one_letter_code
_entity_poly.pdbx_strand_id
1 'polypeptide(L)'
;MEMLFLGLLVLLMIIALTSGFPVAFSLPGSSIITIGIAALCGWLFADNPDAYFHDGGPVQWLSAGVTNFRSLYWDVERDTLIAIPLFIFMGIMLQRSKVAEDLLVTMAQLFGPVPGGLGISVVLVGALLAATTGIVGATVIAMGMISLPAMLRNKYSHSLATGTICASGTLGQIIPPSIVLIILADQLSNAADQAGALRKANYREITGEFSMPSTLDITSASAGDMFMGAFIPGLLLVGLYILYILITALIKPEKAPPVQYDGNYDRQFALKVAWSLLPPLALIFVVLGSIILGIATVNQAGAVGAVGAMIMAGYRLHDKEERRYTPALIAILAVVAIAIILSYYDINVKSIHTTDDAIGVALATIAVVALLIGVAWSGWRVFRTEDTLHGVMLETSKTTSMVFIILIGAAMLTSAFRAFGGEELVKDMLTSLPGGFWMQFFVVMLVIFILGFFLDFIEIAVVVVPIVAPILLADPSANVTAVWLGVMIGLNIQTSFLTPPFGFALFYLRGVADKVVKTLSIYKGVVPFIGLQILALVITGMMPSLVNYLPNRTYLTSESAPPPMNPRIQPCLEADVLQYYAANQQVLQAAIDTMAQRDMTYLPEDVRQLMDTSLQQAGSVFNKVQAIHVAAAGVAAYTPDYAPLHRESRAIEARIRRAEKELKELAVQIRRLDDTPQELKQKRIMQDRVIELEVLVAELQVTIAPQWSEARAEYVSLSKAETKARRDYRSTVDESYQTIIDMRLVIEDVDAVVAALPAVQALYAVIDGQKAKPAMAAIKVQEKALAALAGVSKAKGKLSKARRALKGSKYNPAKARAYLDEAVAMLEQQIAWRQRAAIDLMPALVTYDQAIASTIGLRLQERMPLALAKSVSACMSNHKDISLHF
;
A
#
# COMPACT_ATOMS: atom_id res chain seq x y z
N MET A 1 -31.42 -1.92 25.35
CA MET A 1 -31.86 -3.21 24.75
C MET A 1 -30.96 -3.61 23.58
N GLU A 2 -30.41 -2.67 22.81
CA GLU A 2 -29.42 -2.96 21.75
C GLU A 2 -28.24 -3.83 22.22
N MET A 3 -27.63 -3.51 23.36
CA MET A 3 -26.55 -4.29 23.97
C MET A 3 -26.92 -5.76 24.24
N LEU A 4 -28.20 -6.05 24.49
CA LEU A 4 -28.68 -7.42 24.69
C LEU A 4 -28.68 -8.17 23.35
N PHE A 5 -29.11 -7.53 22.27
CA PHE A 5 -29.07 -8.14 20.93
C PHE A 5 -27.64 -8.23 20.39
N LEU A 6 -26.77 -7.27 20.69
CA LEU A 6 -25.34 -7.38 20.43
C LEU A 6 -24.73 -8.57 21.18
N GLY A 7 -25.07 -8.74 22.46
CA GLY A 7 -24.67 -9.91 23.24
C GLY A 7 -25.23 -11.22 22.67
N LEU A 8 -26.48 -11.22 22.21
CA LEU A 8 -27.11 -12.36 21.56
C LEU A 8 -26.39 -12.72 20.24
N LEU A 9 -26.03 -11.73 19.43
CA LEU A 9 -25.26 -11.93 18.20
C LEU A 9 -23.94 -12.66 18.48
N VAL A 10 -23.17 -12.15 19.43
CA VAL A 10 -21.89 -12.74 19.84
C VAL A 10 -22.09 -14.14 20.40
N LEU A 11 -23.10 -14.33 21.25
CA LEU A 11 -23.42 -15.63 21.85
C LEU A 11 -23.80 -16.66 20.76
N LEU A 12 -24.71 -16.31 19.85
CA LEU A 12 -25.11 -17.17 18.74
C LEU A 12 -23.93 -17.52 17.84
N MET A 13 -23.07 -16.54 17.56
CA MET A 13 -21.85 -16.75 16.80
C MET A 13 -20.92 -17.75 17.51
N ILE A 14 -20.63 -17.54 18.80
CA ILE A 14 -19.78 -18.45 19.59
C ILE A 14 -20.38 -19.86 19.64
N ILE A 15 -21.67 -20.00 19.90
CA ILE A 15 -22.35 -21.31 19.95
C ILE A 15 -22.27 -22.01 18.59
N ALA A 16 -22.56 -21.29 17.50
CA ALA A 16 -22.49 -21.85 16.16
C ALA A 16 -21.07 -22.33 15.82
N LEU A 17 -20.05 -21.52 16.11
CA LEU A 17 -18.65 -21.86 15.86
C LEU A 17 -18.16 -23.03 16.74
N THR A 18 -18.49 -23.02 18.03
CA THR A 18 -18.08 -24.09 18.97
C THR A 18 -18.80 -25.42 18.70
N SER A 19 -20.00 -25.38 18.10
CA SER A 19 -20.68 -26.60 17.63
C SER A 19 -20.01 -27.26 16.42
N GLY A 20 -18.99 -26.61 15.82
CA GLY A 20 -18.33 -27.05 14.60
C GLY A 20 -19.11 -26.75 13.33
N PHE A 21 -20.14 -25.88 13.41
CA PHE A 21 -20.90 -25.47 12.23
C PHE A 21 -20.03 -24.61 11.31
N PRO A 22 -20.09 -24.80 9.98
CA PRO A 22 -19.19 -24.09 9.08
C PRO A 22 -19.33 -22.57 9.21
N VAL A 23 -18.21 -21.90 9.43
CA VAL A 23 -18.11 -20.46 9.67
C VAL A 23 -18.84 -19.63 8.62
N ALA A 24 -18.68 -20.03 7.36
CA ALA A 24 -19.35 -19.46 6.18
C ALA A 24 -20.86 -19.25 6.38
N PHE A 25 -21.52 -20.11 7.16
CA PHE A 25 -22.94 -19.99 7.49
C PHE A 25 -23.17 -19.44 8.90
N SER A 26 -22.26 -19.71 9.85
CA SER A 26 -22.35 -19.22 11.23
C SER A 26 -22.34 -17.68 11.30
N LEU A 27 -21.48 -17.00 10.54
CA LEU A 27 -21.37 -15.53 10.56
C LEU A 27 -22.64 -14.83 10.02
N PRO A 28 -23.11 -15.10 8.78
CA PRO A 28 -24.33 -14.46 8.30
C PRO A 28 -25.57 -14.98 9.01
N GLY A 29 -25.60 -16.26 9.39
CA GLY A 29 -26.73 -16.88 10.08
C GLY A 29 -27.00 -16.25 11.44
N SER A 30 -25.97 -16.14 12.30
CA SER A 30 -26.10 -15.44 13.59
C SER A 30 -26.55 -13.99 13.43
N SER A 31 -26.04 -13.31 12.40
CA SER A 31 -26.38 -11.92 12.07
C SER A 31 -27.85 -11.74 11.67
N ILE A 32 -28.32 -12.53 10.69
CA ILE A 32 -29.71 -12.49 10.20
C ILE A 32 -30.68 -12.90 11.29
N ILE A 33 -30.35 -13.96 12.06
CA ILE A 33 -31.19 -14.42 13.18
C ILE A 33 -31.30 -13.32 14.23
N THR A 34 -30.19 -12.67 14.61
CA THR A 34 -30.24 -11.62 15.63
C THR A 34 -31.03 -10.40 15.16
N ILE A 35 -30.81 -9.93 13.92
CA ILE A 35 -31.60 -8.83 13.34
C ILE A 35 -33.09 -9.21 13.30
N GLY A 36 -33.42 -10.43 12.89
CA GLY A 36 -34.79 -10.92 12.84
C GLY A 36 -35.46 -11.00 14.21
N ILE A 37 -34.76 -11.52 15.23
CA ILE A 37 -35.26 -11.58 16.60
C ILE A 37 -35.43 -10.15 17.16
N ALA A 38 -34.47 -9.25 16.93
CA ALA A 38 -34.57 -7.86 17.36
C ALA A 38 -35.79 -7.16 16.74
N ALA A 39 -36.00 -7.34 15.44
CA ALA A 39 -37.17 -6.79 14.74
C ALA A 39 -38.49 -7.37 15.27
N LEU A 40 -38.55 -8.70 15.49
CA LEU A 40 -39.73 -9.37 16.01
C LEU A 40 -40.05 -8.91 17.44
N CYS A 41 -39.04 -8.79 18.29
CA CYS A 41 -39.20 -8.27 19.65
C CYS A 41 -39.60 -6.79 19.64
N GLY A 42 -39.03 -5.97 18.74
CA GLY A 42 -39.41 -4.56 18.60
C GLY A 42 -40.88 -4.42 18.21
N TRP A 43 -41.34 -5.23 17.26
CA TRP A 43 -42.75 -5.28 16.87
C TRP A 43 -43.66 -5.76 18.01
N LEU A 44 -43.27 -6.83 18.72
CA LEU A 44 -44.12 -7.44 19.77
C LEU A 44 -44.21 -6.59 21.05
N PHE A 45 -43.11 -5.98 21.46
CA PHE A 45 -42.99 -5.32 22.77
C PHE A 45 -42.98 -3.78 22.71
N ALA A 46 -42.69 -3.19 21.55
CA ALA A 46 -42.57 -1.74 21.39
C ALA A 46 -43.40 -1.18 20.21
N ASP A 47 -44.23 -2.01 19.58
CA ASP A 47 -45.07 -1.69 18.39
C ASP A 47 -44.29 -1.04 17.23
N ASN A 48 -42.96 -1.20 17.23
CA ASN A 48 -42.06 -0.64 16.23
C ASN A 48 -40.89 -1.61 15.98
N PRO A 49 -40.78 -2.20 14.78
CA PRO A 49 -39.67 -3.09 14.42
C PRO A 49 -38.29 -2.45 14.56
N ASP A 50 -38.19 -1.12 14.50
CA ASP A 50 -36.94 -0.38 14.55
C ASP A 50 -36.46 -0.10 15.98
N ALA A 51 -37.29 -0.39 17.00
CA ALA A 51 -37.09 0.08 18.38
C ALA A 51 -35.79 -0.41 19.06
N TYR A 52 -35.18 -1.50 18.59
CA TYR A 52 -34.00 -2.10 19.21
C TYR A 52 -32.74 -2.03 18.35
N PHE A 53 -32.73 -1.14 17.36
CA PHE A 53 -31.58 -0.80 16.53
C PHE A 53 -31.00 0.55 16.96
N HIS A 54 -29.67 0.67 16.93
CA HIS A 54 -28.97 1.89 17.31
C HIS A 54 -29.31 3.05 16.35
N ASP A 55 -29.29 2.76 15.05
CA ASP A 55 -29.70 3.67 13.99
C ASP A 55 -30.47 2.90 12.92
N GLY A 56 -31.47 3.50 12.29
CA GLY A 56 -32.19 2.87 11.18
C GLY A 56 -33.05 1.66 11.60
N GLY A 57 -33.40 0.82 10.62
CA GLY A 57 -34.32 -0.32 10.79
C GLY A 57 -33.77 -1.65 10.26
N PRO A 58 -34.44 -2.79 10.52
CA PRO A 58 -33.95 -4.12 10.16
C PRO A 58 -33.79 -4.30 8.65
N VAL A 59 -34.70 -3.73 7.85
CA VAL A 59 -34.61 -3.78 6.38
C VAL A 59 -33.40 -3.01 5.87
N GLN A 60 -33.08 -1.86 6.49
CA GLN A 60 -31.95 -1.04 6.11
C GLN A 60 -30.63 -1.76 6.41
N TRP A 61 -30.50 -2.42 7.56
CA TRP A 61 -29.28 -3.18 7.90
C TRP A 61 -29.13 -4.48 7.13
N LEU A 62 -30.22 -5.20 6.86
CA LEU A 62 -30.17 -6.34 5.95
C LEU A 62 -29.78 -5.89 4.54
N SER A 63 -30.38 -4.81 4.05
CA SER A 63 -30.04 -4.21 2.76
C SER A 63 -28.61 -3.67 2.72
N ALA A 64 -28.11 -3.06 3.80
CA ALA A 64 -26.74 -2.59 3.92
C ALA A 64 -25.75 -3.76 3.91
N GLY A 65 -26.06 -4.87 4.61
CA GLY A 65 -25.30 -6.11 4.55
C GLY A 65 -25.24 -6.68 3.13
N VAL A 66 -26.38 -6.73 2.42
CA VAL A 66 -26.47 -7.17 1.02
C VAL A 66 -25.78 -6.20 0.06
N THR A 67 -25.83 -4.90 0.32
CA THR A 67 -25.21 -3.87 -0.52
C THR A 67 -23.69 -3.86 -0.35
N ASN A 68 -23.19 -4.01 0.87
CA ASN A 68 -21.77 -4.22 1.14
C ASN A 68 -21.27 -5.50 0.48
N PHE A 69 -22.07 -6.58 0.54
CA PHE A 69 -21.82 -7.79 -0.22
C PHE A 69 -21.74 -7.53 -1.73
N ARG A 70 -22.73 -6.81 -2.30
CA ARG A 70 -22.73 -6.47 -3.72
C ARG A 70 -21.53 -5.62 -4.10
N SER A 71 -21.13 -4.67 -3.24
CA SER A 71 -19.95 -3.83 -3.47
C SER A 71 -18.66 -4.63 -3.45
N LEU A 72 -18.58 -5.74 -2.70
CA LEU A 72 -17.42 -6.61 -2.72
C LEU A 72 -17.27 -7.36 -4.05
N TYR A 73 -18.37 -7.80 -4.67
CA TYR A 73 -18.33 -8.67 -5.87
C TYR A 73 -18.62 -7.98 -7.20
N TRP A 74 -19.34 -6.86 -7.19
CA TRP A 74 -19.71 -6.15 -8.43
C TRP A 74 -18.54 -5.38 -9.02
N ASP A 75 -17.54 -5.06 -8.20
CA ASP A 75 -16.27 -4.56 -8.67
C ASP A 75 -15.39 -5.74 -9.11
N VAL A 76 -15.62 -6.19 -10.35
CA VAL A 76 -14.88 -7.30 -10.98
C VAL A 76 -13.37 -6.98 -11.08
N GLU A 77 -12.98 -5.71 -10.89
CA GLU A 77 -11.61 -5.25 -10.91
C GLU A 77 -10.90 -5.36 -9.56
N ARG A 78 -11.57 -5.82 -8.48
CA ARG A 78 -10.87 -6.07 -7.21
C ARG A 78 -9.80 -7.15 -7.39
N ASP A 79 -8.54 -6.71 -7.33
CA ASP A 79 -7.35 -7.54 -7.47
C ASP A 79 -7.39 -8.80 -6.58
N THR A 80 -7.98 -8.69 -5.39
CA THR A 80 -8.07 -9.81 -4.42
C THR A 80 -8.95 -10.96 -4.90
N LEU A 81 -10.06 -10.69 -5.58
CA LEU A 81 -10.99 -11.71 -6.08
C LEU A 81 -10.37 -12.56 -7.19
N ILE A 82 -9.41 -12.00 -7.94
CA ILE A 82 -8.68 -12.72 -9.00
C ILE A 82 -7.40 -13.34 -8.44
N ALA A 83 -6.68 -12.63 -7.57
CA ALA A 83 -5.41 -13.08 -7.04
C ALA A 83 -5.54 -14.32 -6.13
N ILE A 84 -6.51 -14.33 -5.20
CA ILE A 84 -6.66 -15.43 -4.23
C ILE A 84 -6.82 -16.80 -4.93
N PRO A 85 -7.74 -16.99 -5.90
CA PRO A 85 -7.85 -18.26 -6.63
C PRO A 85 -6.58 -18.66 -7.37
N LEU A 86 -5.88 -17.71 -8.00
CA LEU A 86 -4.67 -17.99 -8.77
C LEU A 86 -3.49 -18.42 -7.87
N PHE A 87 -3.33 -17.79 -6.71
CA PHE A 87 -2.32 -18.19 -5.73
C PHE A 87 -2.65 -19.53 -5.06
N ILE A 88 -3.93 -19.77 -4.72
CA ILE A 88 -4.38 -21.09 -4.25
C ILE A 88 -4.08 -22.17 -5.29
N PHE A 89 -4.41 -21.91 -6.55
CA PHE A 89 -4.14 -22.84 -7.66
C PHE A 89 -2.65 -23.14 -7.78
N MET A 90 -1.81 -22.10 -7.80
CA MET A 90 -0.36 -22.23 -7.86
C MET A 90 0.15 -23.12 -6.72
N GLY A 91 -0.24 -22.82 -5.48
CA GLY A 91 0.19 -23.57 -4.30
C GLY A 91 -0.19 -25.04 -4.34
N ILE A 92 -1.46 -25.34 -4.64
CA ILE A 92 -1.95 -26.73 -4.71
C ILE A 92 -1.28 -27.48 -5.87
N MET A 93 -1.09 -26.82 -7.02
CA MET A 93 -0.38 -27.40 -8.16
C MET A 93 1.06 -27.78 -7.79
N LEU A 94 1.78 -26.89 -7.09
CA LEU A 94 3.13 -27.13 -6.62
C LEU A 94 3.20 -28.28 -5.62
N GLN A 95 2.25 -28.34 -4.69
CA GLN A 95 2.15 -29.44 -3.73
C GLN A 95 1.89 -30.79 -4.42
N ARG A 96 0.98 -30.81 -5.41
CA ARG A 96 0.63 -32.02 -6.17
C ARG A 96 1.71 -32.47 -7.15
N SER A 97 2.62 -31.57 -7.55
CA SER A 97 3.71 -31.86 -8.49
C SER A 97 4.91 -32.63 -7.90
N LYS A 98 4.83 -33.11 -6.66
CA LYS A 98 5.92 -33.79 -5.90
C LYS A 98 7.19 -32.96 -5.70
N VAL A 99 7.14 -31.66 -6.04
CA VAL A 99 8.23 -30.70 -5.84
C VAL A 99 8.68 -30.62 -4.39
N ALA A 100 7.72 -30.61 -3.46
CA ALA A 100 7.96 -30.57 -2.02
C ALA A 100 8.84 -31.71 -1.51
N GLU A 101 8.60 -32.93 -1.99
CA GLU A 101 9.33 -34.12 -1.56
C GLU A 101 10.77 -34.09 -2.04
N ASP A 102 10.99 -33.81 -3.33
CA ASP A 102 12.34 -33.70 -3.92
C ASP A 102 13.16 -32.60 -3.25
N LEU A 103 12.54 -31.44 -2.98
CA LEU A 103 13.18 -30.32 -2.29
C LEU A 103 13.60 -30.73 -0.88
N LEU A 104 12.72 -31.39 -0.13
CA LEU A 104 13.02 -31.84 1.22
C LEU A 104 14.17 -32.84 1.24
N VAL A 105 14.14 -33.86 0.38
CA VAL A 105 15.21 -34.86 0.29
C VAL A 105 16.54 -34.20 -0.10
N THR A 106 16.52 -33.30 -1.08
CA THR A 106 17.73 -32.63 -1.54
C THR A 106 18.31 -31.68 -0.49
N MET A 107 17.47 -30.92 0.22
CA MET A 107 17.91 -30.06 1.32
C MET A 107 18.42 -30.87 2.52
N ALA A 108 17.75 -31.97 2.85
CA ALA A 108 18.20 -32.88 3.89
C ALA A 108 19.60 -33.45 3.60
N GLN A 109 19.92 -33.74 2.33
CA GLN A 109 21.26 -34.18 1.92
C GLN A 109 22.28 -33.04 1.97
N LEU A 110 21.87 -31.82 1.59
CA LEU A 110 22.73 -30.64 1.59
C LEU A 110 23.15 -30.24 3.00
N PHE A 111 22.19 -30.17 3.93
CA PHE A 111 22.45 -29.77 5.32
C PHE A 111 22.73 -30.97 6.24
N GLY A 112 22.62 -32.21 5.77
CA GLY A 112 22.78 -33.44 6.56
C GLY A 112 23.99 -33.45 7.51
N PRO A 113 25.21 -33.06 7.08
CA PRO A 113 26.39 -33.07 7.93
C PRO A 113 26.35 -32.04 9.06
N VAL A 114 25.56 -30.98 8.90
CA VAL A 114 25.42 -29.93 9.90
C VAL A 114 24.56 -30.47 11.04
N PRO A 115 24.98 -30.30 12.31
CA PRO A 115 24.14 -30.64 13.46
C PRO A 115 22.78 -29.93 13.36
N GLY A 116 21.69 -30.70 13.43
CA GLY A 116 20.33 -30.16 13.23
C GLY A 116 19.92 -29.93 11.77
N GLY A 117 20.75 -30.30 10.80
CA GLY A 117 20.56 -30.02 9.37
C GLY A 117 19.24 -30.46 8.75
N LEU A 118 18.69 -31.61 9.14
CA LEU A 118 17.37 -32.05 8.67
C LEU A 118 16.25 -31.11 9.18
N GLY A 119 16.37 -30.60 10.41
CA GLY A 119 15.44 -29.60 10.95
C GLY A 119 15.53 -28.25 10.23
N ILE A 120 16.75 -27.80 9.93
CA ILE A 120 17.00 -26.60 9.10
C ILE A 120 16.36 -26.77 7.71
N SER A 121 16.50 -27.96 7.12
CA SER A 121 15.90 -28.31 5.84
C SER A 121 14.37 -28.24 5.88
N VAL A 122 13.75 -28.72 6.97
CA VAL A 122 12.30 -28.61 7.16
C VAL A 122 11.86 -27.14 7.25
N VAL A 123 12.59 -26.28 7.97
CA VAL A 123 12.27 -24.85 8.06
C VAL A 123 12.39 -24.17 6.69
N LEU A 124 13.48 -24.42 5.95
CA LEU A 124 13.71 -23.79 4.65
C LEU A 124 12.72 -24.27 3.58
N VAL A 125 12.50 -25.58 3.48
CA VAL A 125 11.55 -26.15 2.51
C VAL A 125 10.12 -25.81 2.92
N GLY A 126 9.80 -25.85 4.20
CA GLY A 126 8.49 -25.45 4.67
C GLY A 126 8.25 -23.96 4.48
N ALA A 127 9.23 -23.07 4.70
CA ALA A 127 9.13 -21.65 4.34
C ALA A 127 8.83 -21.45 2.85
N LEU A 128 9.56 -22.15 1.98
CA LEU A 128 9.41 -22.08 0.53
C LEU A 128 8.04 -22.58 0.06
N LEU A 129 7.58 -23.71 0.60
CA LEU A 129 6.28 -24.29 0.26
C LEU A 129 5.13 -23.48 0.82
N ALA A 130 5.25 -23.03 2.07
CA ALA A 130 4.22 -22.25 2.74
C ALA A 130 4.02 -20.89 2.05
N ALA A 131 5.10 -20.29 1.54
CA ALA A 131 5.05 -19.10 0.70
C ALA A 131 4.27 -19.30 -0.61
N THR A 132 4.14 -20.53 -1.10
CA THR A 132 3.40 -20.79 -2.35
C THR A 132 1.96 -21.20 -2.11
N THR A 133 1.66 -21.87 -1.00
CA THR A 133 0.32 -22.37 -0.68
C THR A 133 -0.51 -21.37 0.09
N GLY A 134 0.09 -20.60 1.02
CA GLY A 134 -0.64 -19.69 1.90
C GLY A 134 -1.66 -20.37 2.83
N ILE A 135 -1.73 -21.71 2.85
CA ILE A 135 -2.68 -22.51 3.62
C ILE A 135 -1.90 -23.33 4.65
N VAL A 136 -1.99 -22.93 5.92
CA VAL A 136 -1.24 -23.55 7.02
C VAL A 136 -1.58 -25.03 7.16
N GLY A 137 -2.86 -25.39 7.12
CA GLY A 137 -3.28 -26.78 7.33
C GLY A 137 -2.74 -27.75 6.29
N ALA A 138 -2.88 -27.43 5.01
CA ALA A 138 -2.36 -28.24 3.92
C ALA A 138 -0.84 -28.44 4.03
N THR A 139 -0.11 -27.37 4.38
CA THR A 139 1.35 -27.41 4.50
C THR A 139 1.81 -28.23 5.70
N VAL A 140 1.17 -28.06 6.87
CA VAL A 140 1.49 -28.84 8.08
C VAL A 140 1.18 -30.33 7.86
N ILE A 141 0.07 -30.66 7.19
CA ILE A 141 -0.31 -32.03 6.85
C ILE A 141 0.73 -32.65 5.89
N ALA A 142 1.07 -31.94 4.82
CA ALA A 142 2.05 -32.41 3.84
C ALA A 142 3.44 -32.62 4.48
N MET A 143 3.93 -31.64 5.23
CA MET A 143 5.21 -31.74 5.95
C MET A 143 5.16 -32.76 7.09
N GLY A 144 4.02 -32.94 7.74
CA GLY A 144 3.81 -34.00 8.72
C GLY A 144 3.92 -35.39 8.09
N MET A 145 3.34 -35.61 6.92
CA MET A 145 3.41 -36.91 6.24
C MET A 145 4.79 -37.22 5.66
N ILE A 146 5.52 -36.21 5.20
CA ILE A 146 6.81 -36.41 4.52
C ILE A 146 7.99 -36.28 5.52
N SER A 147 8.04 -35.18 6.28
CA SER A 147 9.20 -34.81 7.09
C SER A 147 9.23 -35.52 8.45
N LEU A 148 8.08 -35.73 9.10
CA LEU A 148 8.06 -36.34 10.43
C LEU A 148 8.64 -37.77 10.42
N PRO A 149 8.26 -38.68 9.51
CA PRO A 149 8.86 -40.01 9.46
C PRO A 149 10.36 -39.96 9.17
N ALA A 150 10.81 -39.05 8.30
CA ALA A 150 12.23 -38.88 7.99
C ALA A 150 13.04 -38.40 9.21
N MET A 151 12.50 -37.48 10.01
CA MET A 151 13.13 -37.01 11.25
C MET A 151 13.20 -38.11 12.30
N LEU A 152 12.11 -38.86 12.49
CA LEU A 152 12.06 -39.95 13.47
C LEU A 152 13.01 -41.10 13.10
N ARG A 153 13.12 -41.47 11.82
CA ARG A 153 14.10 -42.46 11.33
C ARG A 153 15.54 -42.05 11.64
N ASN A 154 15.83 -40.76 11.59
CA ASN A 154 17.13 -40.18 11.95
C ASN A 154 17.25 -39.84 13.44
N LYS A 155 16.42 -40.43 14.31
CA LYS A 155 16.49 -40.29 15.78
C LYS A 155 16.35 -38.86 16.30
N TYR A 156 15.68 -37.97 15.56
CA TYR A 156 15.33 -36.66 16.10
C TYR A 156 14.37 -36.80 17.28
N SER A 157 14.51 -35.92 18.28
CA SER A 157 13.57 -35.90 19.41
C SER A 157 12.15 -35.56 18.93
N HIS A 158 11.15 -36.28 19.44
CA HIS A 158 9.75 -36.10 19.02
C HIS A 158 9.28 -34.65 19.17
N SER A 159 9.69 -34.00 20.25
CA SER A 159 9.34 -32.62 20.57
C SER A 159 9.95 -31.63 19.57
N LEU A 160 11.25 -31.75 19.26
CA LEU A 160 11.88 -30.85 18.28
C LEU A 160 11.32 -31.07 16.88
N ALA A 161 11.14 -32.33 16.47
CA ALA A 161 10.62 -32.66 15.14
C ALA A 161 9.21 -32.09 14.93
N THR A 162 8.30 -32.36 15.87
CA THR A 162 6.91 -31.88 15.78
C THR A 162 6.82 -30.36 15.91
N GLY A 163 7.59 -29.76 16.81
CA GLY A 163 7.68 -28.30 16.95
C GLY A 163 8.14 -27.61 15.68
N THR A 164 9.21 -28.13 15.06
CA THR A 164 9.77 -27.59 13.82
C THR A 164 8.77 -27.68 12.67
N ILE A 165 8.05 -28.79 12.52
CA ILE A 165 7.06 -28.97 11.46
C ILE A 165 5.85 -28.03 11.65
N CYS A 166 5.30 -27.95 12.88
CA CYS A 166 4.20 -27.03 13.17
C CYS A 166 4.60 -25.57 12.93
N ALA A 167 5.75 -25.13 13.46
CA ALA A 167 6.23 -23.77 13.30
C ALA A 167 6.55 -23.44 11.84
N SER A 168 7.16 -24.37 11.11
CA SER A 168 7.46 -24.15 9.70
C SER A 168 6.21 -24.06 8.82
N GLY A 169 5.15 -24.79 9.16
CA GLY A 169 3.90 -24.74 8.40
C GLY A 169 3.10 -23.44 8.58
N THR A 170 3.29 -22.73 9.69
CA THR A 170 2.63 -21.43 9.91
C THR A 170 3.33 -20.27 9.17
N LEU A 171 4.58 -20.45 8.71
CA LEU A 171 5.34 -19.41 7.99
C LEU A 171 4.65 -18.91 6.72
N GLY A 172 3.76 -19.71 6.11
CA GLY A 172 3.00 -19.30 4.91
C GLY A 172 2.02 -18.16 5.14
N GLN A 173 1.75 -17.81 6.40
CA GLN A 173 0.94 -16.65 6.73
C GLN A 173 1.70 -15.33 6.56
N ILE A 174 3.04 -15.34 6.65
CA ILE A 174 3.84 -14.11 6.63
C ILE A 174 4.84 -14.06 5.46
N ILE A 175 5.31 -15.21 4.96
CA ILE A 175 6.26 -15.24 3.85
C ILE A 175 5.51 -15.02 2.52
N PRO A 176 5.84 -13.99 1.74
CA PRO A 176 5.19 -13.72 0.46
C PRO A 176 5.53 -14.78 -0.62
N PRO A 177 4.61 -15.08 -1.55
CA PRO A 177 3.24 -14.54 -1.69
C PRO A 177 2.21 -15.20 -0.75
N SER A 178 1.62 -14.43 0.16
CA SER A 178 0.71 -14.98 1.19
C SER A 178 -0.75 -14.55 1.00
N ILE A 179 -1.67 -15.52 1.01
CA ILE A 179 -3.12 -15.27 0.96
C ILE A 179 -3.58 -14.42 2.15
N VAL A 180 -3.01 -14.66 3.34
CA VAL A 180 -3.32 -13.89 4.55
C VAL A 180 -3.04 -12.40 4.32
N LEU A 181 -1.88 -12.10 3.76
CA LEU A 181 -1.47 -10.72 3.47
C LEU A 181 -2.30 -10.08 2.36
N ILE A 182 -2.75 -10.84 1.36
CA ILE A 182 -3.68 -10.33 0.33
C ILE A 182 -5.00 -9.89 0.96
N ILE A 183 -5.57 -10.72 1.84
CA ILE A 183 -6.84 -10.39 2.51
C ILE A 183 -6.64 -9.23 3.49
N LEU A 184 -5.58 -9.25 4.29
CA LEU A 184 -5.26 -8.14 5.20
C LEU A 184 -5.05 -6.82 4.45
N ALA A 185 -4.41 -6.83 3.29
CA ALA A 185 -4.26 -5.61 2.46
C ALA A 185 -5.60 -4.96 2.15
N ASP A 186 -6.56 -5.75 1.68
CA ASP A 186 -7.90 -5.27 1.30
C ASP A 186 -8.65 -4.72 2.52
N GLN A 187 -8.64 -5.47 3.63
CA GLN A 187 -9.33 -5.06 4.85
C GLN A 187 -8.68 -3.82 5.48
N LEU A 188 -7.35 -3.72 5.46
CA LEU A 188 -6.62 -2.56 5.96
C LEU A 188 -6.71 -1.35 5.04
N SER A 189 -6.84 -1.53 3.72
CA SER A 189 -7.12 -0.42 2.81
C SER A 189 -8.46 0.23 3.16
N ASN A 190 -9.52 -0.58 3.30
CA ASN A 190 -10.84 -0.08 3.69
C ASN A 190 -10.81 0.55 5.10
N ALA A 191 -10.05 -0.03 6.03
CA ALA A 191 -9.89 0.52 7.37
C ALA A 191 -9.10 1.83 7.39
N ALA A 192 -8.08 1.97 6.55
CA ALA A 192 -7.29 3.19 6.40
C ALA A 192 -8.14 4.34 5.83
N ASP A 193 -9.01 4.05 4.87
CA ASP A 193 -9.95 5.05 4.32
C ASP A 193 -10.95 5.52 5.39
N GLN A 194 -11.50 4.60 6.19
CA GLN A 194 -12.37 4.93 7.32
C GLN A 194 -11.63 5.75 8.38
N ALA A 195 -10.41 5.35 8.74
CA ALA A 195 -9.57 6.09 9.67
C ALA A 195 -9.21 7.49 9.14
N GLY A 196 -8.99 7.63 7.84
CA GLY A 196 -8.72 8.91 7.18
C GLY A 196 -9.94 9.84 7.26
N ALA A 197 -11.15 9.30 7.09
CA ALA A 197 -12.38 10.04 7.31
C ALA A 197 -12.54 10.48 8.77
N LEU A 198 -12.24 9.58 9.73
CA LEU A 198 -12.24 9.91 11.17
C LEU A 198 -11.23 11.03 11.50
N ARG A 199 -10.01 10.98 10.96
CA ARG A 199 -9.02 12.04 11.14
C ARG A 199 -9.48 13.37 10.53
N LYS A 200 -10.05 13.37 9.33
CA LYS A 200 -10.58 14.58 8.68
C LYS A 200 -11.71 15.21 9.50
N ALA A 201 -12.61 14.40 10.05
CA ALA A 201 -13.67 14.87 10.95
C ALA A 201 -13.08 15.49 12.22
N ASN A 202 -12.16 14.77 12.89
CA ASN A 202 -11.53 15.24 14.12
C ASN A 202 -10.73 16.54 13.91
N TYR A 203 -9.95 16.63 12.82
CA TYR A 203 -9.20 17.83 12.44
C TYR A 203 -10.13 19.03 12.23
N ARG A 204 -11.26 18.83 11.52
CA ARG A 204 -12.25 19.87 11.26
C ARG A 204 -12.92 20.36 12.54
N GLU A 205 -13.28 19.46 13.44
CA GLU A 205 -13.91 19.80 14.72
C GLU A 205 -12.97 20.61 15.62
N ILE A 206 -11.68 20.29 15.58
CA ILE A 206 -10.65 20.84 16.47
C ILE A 206 -10.10 22.18 15.97
N THR A 207 -9.83 22.28 14.67
CA THR A 207 -9.18 23.46 14.06
C THR A 207 -10.19 24.43 13.45
N GLY A 208 -11.40 23.96 13.14
CA GLY A 208 -12.39 24.69 12.35
C GLY A 208 -12.09 24.72 10.84
N GLU A 209 -10.98 24.14 10.39
CA GLU A 209 -10.60 24.09 8.98
C GLU A 209 -11.29 22.91 8.26
N PHE A 210 -11.87 23.15 7.09
CA PHE A 210 -12.61 22.12 6.34
C PHE A 210 -11.71 21.11 5.62
N SER A 211 -10.44 21.44 5.37
CA SER A 211 -9.50 20.62 4.61
C SER A 211 -8.26 20.30 5.44
N MET A 212 -8.06 19.02 5.73
CA MET A 212 -6.85 18.52 6.39
C MET A 212 -5.69 18.42 5.37
N PRO A 213 -4.46 18.85 5.71
CA PRO A 213 -3.29 18.63 4.88
C PRO A 213 -3.05 17.14 4.57
N SER A 214 -2.65 16.83 3.34
CA SER A 214 -2.41 15.45 2.90
C SER A 214 -1.22 14.75 3.58
N THR A 215 -0.37 15.52 4.28
CA THR A 215 0.72 15.03 5.13
C THR A 215 0.24 14.38 6.43
N LEU A 216 -0.98 14.70 6.87
CA LEU A 216 -1.60 14.13 8.08
C LEU A 216 -2.54 12.95 7.76
N ASP A 217 -2.77 12.69 6.47
CA ASP A 217 -3.66 11.64 6.00
C ASP A 217 -2.99 10.26 6.11
N ILE A 218 -3.82 9.22 6.16
CA ILE A 218 -3.35 7.84 6.34
C ILE A 218 -3.06 7.23 4.97
N THR A 219 -1.94 6.52 4.87
CA THR A 219 -1.61 5.75 3.66
C THR A 219 -2.38 4.44 3.66
N SER A 220 -3.16 4.19 2.62
CA SER A 220 -3.77 2.87 2.37
C SER A 220 -2.69 1.81 2.14
N ALA A 221 -3.04 0.54 2.37
CA ALA A 221 -2.16 -0.59 2.12
C ALA A 221 -2.58 -1.30 0.83
N SER A 222 -1.63 -1.58 -0.06
CA SER A 222 -1.84 -2.51 -1.19
C SER A 222 -1.31 -3.91 -0.86
N ALA A 223 -1.74 -4.92 -1.60
CA ALA A 223 -1.23 -6.28 -1.44
C ALA A 223 0.28 -6.39 -1.78
N GLY A 224 0.76 -5.58 -2.74
CA GLY A 224 2.19 -5.48 -3.03
C GLY A 224 2.99 -4.90 -1.85
N ASP A 225 2.47 -3.84 -1.22
CA ASP A 225 3.10 -3.22 -0.05
C ASP A 225 3.12 -4.16 1.16
N MET A 226 2.04 -4.91 1.37
CA MET A 226 1.99 -5.98 2.37
C MET A 226 3.09 -7.03 2.15
N PHE A 227 3.27 -7.49 0.89
CA PHE A 227 4.30 -8.48 0.58
C PHE A 227 5.70 -7.92 0.83
N MET A 228 5.99 -6.72 0.36
CA MET A 228 7.27 -6.06 0.62
C MET A 228 7.50 -5.84 2.11
N GLY A 229 6.48 -5.40 2.84
CA GLY A 229 6.59 -5.13 4.27
C GLY A 229 6.75 -6.37 5.13
N ALA A 230 6.16 -7.51 4.73
CA ALA A 230 6.28 -8.77 5.43
C ALA A 230 7.56 -9.54 5.10
N PHE A 231 8.24 -9.22 3.99
CA PHE A 231 9.41 -9.96 3.51
C PHE A 231 10.55 -10.02 4.55
N ILE A 232 10.96 -8.87 5.09
CA ILE A 232 12.05 -8.80 6.08
C ILE A 232 11.66 -9.48 7.40
N PRO A 233 10.49 -9.19 8.01
CA PRO A 233 10.01 -9.91 9.19
C PRO A 233 9.87 -11.43 8.99
N GLY A 234 9.44 -11.88 7.80
CA GLY A 234 9.37 -13.29 7.45
C GLY A 234 10.75 -13.95 7.42
N LEU A 235 11.75 -13.31 6.81
CA LEU A 235 13.14 -13.79 6.83
C LEU A 235 13.75 -13.76 8.23
N LEU A 236 13.41 -12.75 9.05
CA LEU A 236 13.82 -12.68 10.45
C LEU A 236 13.31 -13.91 11.21
N LEU A 237 12.04 -14.28 11.05
CA LEU A 237 11.47 -15.49 11.67
C LEU A 237 12.17 -16.77 11.22
N VAL A 238 12.39 -16.94 9.91
CA VAL A 238 13.14 -18.09 9.37
C VAL A 238 14.53 -18.17 9.99
N GLY A 239 15.24 -17.03 10.06
CA GLY A 239 16.55 -16.93 10.68
C GLY A 239 16.54 -17.31 12.16
N LEU A 240 15.56 -16.82 12.92
CA LEU A 240 15.39 -17.17 14.34
C LEU A 240 15.14 -18.66 14.54
N TYR A 241 14.32 -19.30 13.69
CA TYR A 241 14.06 -20.73 13.77
C TYR A 241 15.29 -21.57 13.45
N ILE A 242 16.03 -21.22 12.39
CA ILE A 242 17.28 -21.89 12.01
C ILE A 242 18.30 -21.75 13.13
N LEU A 243 18.46 -20.53 13.67
CA LEU A 243 19.39 -20.26 14.77
C LEU A 243 19.03 -21.08 16.02
N TYR A 244 17.75 -21.16 16.38
CA TYR A 244 17.30 -21.97 17.51
C TYR A 244 17.59 -23.47 17.32
N ILE A 245 17.32 -24.02 16.13
CA ILE A 245 17.60 -25.43 15.82
C ILE A 245 19.10 -25.70 15.90
N LEU A 246 19.92 -24.82 15.32
CA LEU A 246 21.38 -24.93 15.33
C LEU A 246 21.94 -24.87 16.76
N ILE A 247 21.53 -23.86 17.55
CA ILE A 247 21.93 -23.74 18.96
C ILE A 247 21.52 -24.98 19.76
N THR A 248 20.30 -25.48 19.55
CA THR A 248 19.81 -26.67 20.24
C THR A 248 20.60 -27.92 19.85
N ALA A 249 20.96 -28.06 18.58
CA ALA A 249 21.76 -29.18 18.09
C ALA A 249 23.21 -29.14 18.60
N LEU A 250 23.79 -27.94 18.74
CA LEU A 250 25.15 -27.77 19.28
C LEU A 250 25.20 -28.04 20.80
N ILE A 251 24.20 -27.58 21.56
CA ILE A 251 24.14 -27.79 23.02
C ILE A 251 23.69 -29.21 23.36
N LYS A 252 22.76 -29.79 22.59
CA LYS A 252 22.18 -31.12 22.82
C LYS A 252 22.18 -31.96 21.53
N PRO A 253 23.34 -32.50 21.12
CA PRO A 253 23.48 -33.28 19.88
C PRO A 253 22.51 -34.46 19.77
N GLU A 254 22.15 -35.09 20.90
CA GLU A 254 21.20 -36.20 20.95
C GLU A 254 19.80 -35.84 20.47
N LYS A 255 19.40 -34.57 20.55
CA LYS A 255 18.04 -34.14 20.16
C LYS A 255 17.89 -33.95 18.65
N ALA A 256 19.00 -33.72 17.95
CA ALA A 256 19.05 -33.33 16.55
C ALA A 256 20.37 -33.80 15.90
N PRO A 257 20.59 -35.13 15.81
CA PRO A 257 21.84 -35.67 15.31
C PRO A 257 22.04 -35.31 13.82
N PRO A 258 23.29 -35.16 13.36
CA PRO A 258 23.59 -34.97 11.94
C PRO A 258 23.21 -36.23 11.15
N VAL A 259 22.71 -36.04 9.94
CA VAL A 259 22.32 -37.12 9.01
C VAL A 259 23.46 -37.33 8.02
N GLN A 260 24.04 -38.53 8.01
CA GLN A 260 25.10 -38.85 7.06
C GLN A 260 24.52 -39.00 5.65
N TYR A 261 25.12 -38.29 4.69
CA TYR A 261 24.89 -38.51 3.27
C TYR A 261 25.91 -39.55 2.79
N ASP A 262 25.43 -40.69 2.28
CA ASP A 262 26.29 -41.80 1.84
C ASP A 262 27.12 -41.46 0.57
N GLY A 263 26.87 -40.33 -0.09
CA GLY A 263 27.56 -39.88 -1.31
C GLY A 263 28.63 -38.82 -1.06
N ASN A 264 29.39 -38.48 -2.12
CA ASN A 264 30.39 -37.40 -2.07
C ASN A 264 29.75 -36.03 -2.39
N TYR A 265 30.22 -34.98 -1.73
CA TYR A 265 29.89 -33.58 -2.05
C TYR A 265 30.65 -33.12 -3.30
N ASP A 266 30.30 -33.68 -4.46
CA ASP A 266 30.95 -33.40 -5.74
C ASP A 266 30.18 -32.37 -6.58
N ARG A 267 30.72 -32.04 -7.75
CA ARG A 267 30.08 -31.10 -8.69
C ARG A 267 28.71 -31.62 -9.17
N GLN A 268 28.51 -32.94 -9.24
CA GLN A 268 27.24 -33.55 -9.63
C GLN A 268 26.17 -33.36 -8.55
N PHE A 269 26.53 -33.53 -7.28
CA PHE A 269 25.67 -33.21 -6.15
C PHE A 269 25.28 -31.73 -6.15
N ALA A 270 26.24 -30.82 -6.34
CA ALA A 270 25.96 -29.40 -6.43
C ALA A 270 25.00 -29.07 -7.60
N LEU A 271 25.18 -29.70 -8.76
CA LEU A 271 24.26 -29.57 -9.90
C LEU A 271 22.88 -30.12 -9.59
N LYS A 272 22.78 -31.28 -8.92
CA LYS A 272 21.50 -31.85 -8.50
C LYS A 272 20.76 -30.92 -7.53
N VAL A 273 21.47 -30.38 -6.54
CA VAL A 273 20.94 -29.39 -5.59
C VAL A 273 20.42 -28.16 -6.33
N ALA A 274 21.23 -27.60 -7.24
CA ALA A 274 20.83 -26.45 -8.05
C ALA A 274 19.58 -26.75 -8.88
N TRP A 275 19.52 -27.89 -9.58
CA TRP A 275 18.37 -28.26 -10.42
C TRP A 275 17.09 -28.57 -9.62
N SER A 276 17.20 -29.05 -8.37
CA SER A 276 16.04 -29.26 -7.50
C SER A 276 15.47 -27.94 -6.96
N LEU A 277 16.35 -27.00 -6.58
CA LEU A 277 15.99 -25.72 -5.96
C LEU A 277 15.60 -24.63 -6.95
N LEU A 278 16.30 -24.56 -8.09
CA LEU A 278 16.20 -23.46 -9.03
C LEU A 278 14.78 -23.27 -9.57
N PRO A 279 14.03 -24.30 -9.99
CA PRO A 279 12.72 -24.06 -10.60
C PRO A 279 11.67 -23.47 -9.63
N PRO A 280 11.48 -23.99 -8.40
CA PRO A 280 10.55 -23.39 -7.44
C PRO A 280 10.98 -22.00 -6.98
N LEU A 281 12.28 -21.78 -6.72
CA LEU A 281 12.79 -20.47 -6.36
C LEU A 281 12.64 -19.47 -7.51
N ALA A 282 12.96 -19.87 -8.74
CA ALA A 282 12.81 -19.02 -9.92
C ALA A 282 11.35 -18.62 -10.12
N LEU A 283 10.40 -19.53 -9.92
CA LEU A 283 8.98 -19.20 -9.99
C LEU A 283 8.60 -18.16 -8.94
N ILE A 284 9.02 -18.33 -7.69
CA ILE A 284 8.75 -17.38 -6.61
C ILE A 284 9.42 -16.03 -6.87
N PHE A 285 10.68 -16.01 -7.33
CA PHE A 285 11.38 -14.77 -7.66
C PHE A 285 10.78 -14.06 -8.88
N VAL A 286 10.27 -14.79 -9.86
CA VAL A 286 9.56 -14.17 -11.00
C VAL A 286 8.26 -13.54 -10.52
N VAL A 287 7.46 -14.26 -9.72
CA VAL A 287 6.19 -13.76 -9.19
C VAL A 287 6.43 -12.59 -8.24
N LEU A 288 7.20 -12.80 -7.17
CA LEU A 288 7.48 -11.78 -6.17
C LEU A 288 8.30 -10.62 -6.75
N GLY A 289 9.29 -10.90 -7.60
CA GLY A 289 10.09 -9.88 -8.27
C GLY A 289 9.27 -9.02 -9.22
N SER A 290 8.28 -9.58 -9.92
CA SER A 290 7.38 -8.78 -10.75
C SER A 290 6.49 -7.82 -9.94
N ILE A 291 6.10 -8.23 -8.72
CA ILE A 291 5.35 -7.39 -7.77
C ILE A 291 6.27 -6.32 -7.18
N ILE A 292 7.46 -6.70 -6.69
CA ILE A 292 8.43 -5.79 -6.06
C ILE A 292 8.96 -4.78 -7.08
N LEU A 293 9.18 -5.15 -8.33
CA LEU A 293 9.64 -4.20 -9.36
C LEU A 293 8.50 -3.36 -9.93
N GLY A 294 7.25 -3.59 -9.52
CA GLY A 294 6.07 -2.90 -10.06
C GLY A 294 5.77 -3.23 -11.52
N ILE A 295 6.34 -4.33 -12.05
CA ILE A 295 6.13 -4.79 -13.43
C ILE A 295 4.72 -5.39 -13.57
N ALA A 296 4.26 -6.11 -12.55
CA ALA A 296 2.97 -6.78 -12.53
C ALA A 296 2.22 -6.49 -11.23
N THR A 297 0.91 -6.30 -11.34
CA THR A 297 -0.01 -6.27 -10.19
C THR A 297 -0.16 -7.68 -9.58
N VAL A 298 -0.71 -7.78 -8.37
CA VAL A 298 -0.76 -9.06 -7.63
C VAL A 298 -1.57 -10.14 -8.37
N ASN A 299 -2.66 -9.77 -9.05
CA ASN A 299 -3.42 -10.68 -9.92
C ASN A 299 -2.64 -11.13 -11.17
N GLN A 300 -1.92 -10.23 -11.84
CA GLN A 300 -1.06 -10.54 -12.99
C GLN A 300 0.09 -11.47 -12.58
N ALA A 301 0.75 -11.18 -11.46
CA ALA A 301 1.79 -12.02 -10.89
C ALA A 301 1.25 -13.40 -10.47
N GLY A 302 0.04 -13.45 -9.90
CA GLY A 302 -0.68 -14.70 -9.61
C GLY A 302 -0.91 -15.54 -10.87
N ALA A 303 -1.27 -14.92 -12.00
CA ALA A 303 -1.44 -15.62 -13.27
C ALA A 303 -0.11 -16.20 -13.80
N VAL A 304 0.98 -15.43 -13.72
CA VAL A 304 2.33 -15.90 -14.04
C VAL A 304 2.71 -17.09 -13.15
N GLY A 305 2.41 -17.01 -11.85
CA GLY A 305 2.62 -18.08 -10.88
C GLY A 305 1.84 -19.35 -11.21
N ALA A 306 0.54 -19.23 -11.48
CA ALA A 306 -0.34 -20.33 -11.84
C ALA A 306 0.13 -21.06 -13.12
N VAL A 307 0.47 -20.29 -14.17
CA VAL A 307 0.99 -20.83 -15.43
C VAL A 307 2.35 -21.50 -15.20
N GLY A 308 3.25 -20.85 -14.46
CA GLY A 308 4.58 -21.41 -14.16
C GLY A 308 4.52 -22.70 -13.34
N ALA A 309 3.61 -22.78 -12.35
CA ALA A 309 3.38 -24.00 -11.59
C ALA A 309 2.81 -25.13 -12.47
N MET A 310 1.92 -24.82 -13.40
CA MET A 310 1.39 -25.80 -14.37
C MET A 310 2.47 -26.31 -15.33
N ILE A 311 3.31 -25.42 -15.86
CA ILE A 311 4.48 -25.80 -16.67
C ILE A 311 5.41 -26.72 -15.86
N MET A 312 5.66 -26.37 -14.59
CA MET A 312 6.52 -27.17 -13.72
C MET A 312 5.95 -28.56 -13.43
N ALA A 313 4.67 -28.64 -13.08
CA ALA A 313 3.99 -29.91 -12.88
C ALA A 313 4.01 -30.77 -14.17
N GLY A 314 3.88 -30.13 -15.33
CA GLY A 314 3.89 -30.81 -16.63
C GLY A 314 5.15 -31.63 -16.89
N TYR A 315 6.35 -31.13 -16.54
CA TYR A 315 7.59 -31.89 -16.72
C TYR A 315 7.94 -32.77 -15.52
N ARG A 316 7.61 -32.38 -14.28
CA ARG A 316 7.95 -33.17 -13.07
C ARG A 316 7.14 -34.45 -12.95
N LEU A 317 5.86 -34.42 -13.32
CA LEU A 317 5.02 -35.61 -13.29
C LEU A 317 5.41 -36.65 -14.38
N HIS A 318 6.22 -36.25 -15.38
CA HIS A 318 6.67 -37.09 -16.50
C HIS A 318 8.17 -37.39 -16.44
N ASP A 319 8.67 -37.81 -15.28
CA ASP A 319 10.11 -38.01 -15.04
C ASP A 319 10.75 -39.03 -16.01
N LYS A 320 9.94 -39.96 -16.56
CA LYS A 320 10.37 -41.08 -17.43
C LYS A 320 10.31 -40.82 -18.94
N GLU A 321 9.80 -39.69 -19.41
CA GLU A 321 9.73 -39.38 -20.85
C GLU A 321 10.98 -38.63 -21.35
N GLU A 322 11.55 -39.03 -22.50
CA GLU A 322 12.68 -38.32 -23.14
C GLU A 322 12.36 -36.85 -23.47
N ARG A 323 11.08 -36.56 -23.75
CA ARG A 323 10.59 -35.21 -24.10
C ARG A 323 9.94 -34.49 -22.90
N ARG A 324 10.35 -34.77 -21.67
CA ARG A 324 9.72 -34.16 -20.49
C ARG A 324 9.82 -32.63 -20.45
N TYR A 325 10.97 -32.08 -20.85
CA TYR A 325 11.24 -30.64 -20.77
C TYR A 325 10.80 -29.83 -22.00
N THR A 326 10.34 -30.47 -23.07
CA THR A 326 10.01 -29.77 -24.33
C THR A 326 8.98 -28.65 -24.18
N PRO A 327 7.82 -28.82 -23.51
CA PRO A 327 6.86 -27.72 -23.39
C PRO A 327 7.38 -26.58 -22.52
N ALA A 328 8.16 -26.88 -21.47
CA ALA A 328 8.80 -25.87 -20.63
C ALA A 328 9.86 -25.08 -21.39
N LEU A 329 10.68 -25.75 -22.22
CA LEU A 329 11.68 -25.08 -23.06
C LEU A 329 11.03 -24.16 -24.09
N ILE A 330 9.95 -24.60 -24.74
CA ILE A 330 9.18 -23.76 -25.67
C ILE A 330 8.66 -22.52 -24.96
N ALA A 331 8.06 -22.66 -23.77
CA ALA A 331 7.55 -21.53 -23.00
C ALA A 331 8.67 -20.56 -22.58
N ILE A 332 9.81 -21.06 -22.09
CA ILE A 332 10.95 -20.22 -21.70
C ILE A 332 11.53 -19.48 -22.91
N LEU A 333 11.77 -20.17 -24.02
CA LEU A 333 12.28 -19.55 -25.25
C LEU A 333 11.31 -18.51 -25.80
N ALA A 334 10.01 -18.77 -25.72
CA ALA A 334 8.98 -17.81 -26.11
C ALA A 334 8.98 -16.56 -25.23
N VAL A 335 9.08 -16.70 -23.90
CA VAL A 335 9.18 -15.55 -22.98
C VAL A 335 10.46 -14.75 -23.23
N VAL A 336 11.60 -15.40 -23.43
CA VAL A 336 12.86 -14.74 -23.77
C VAL A 336 12.74 -13.99 -25.11
N ALA A 337 12.12 -14.61 -26.11
CA ALA A 337 11.86 -13.95 -27.39
C ALA A 337 10.97 -12.72 -27.23
N ILE A 338 9.88 -12.81 -26.45
CA ILE A 338 9.00 -11.66 -26.16
C ILE A 338 9.78 -10.54 -25.47
N ALA A 339 10.60 -10.85 -24.46
CA ALA A 339 11.41 -9.87 -23.75
C ALA A 339 12.42 -9.17 -24.67
N ILE A 340 13.08 -9.93 -25.55
CA ILE A 340 13.99 -9.37 -26.56
C ILE A 340 13.21 -8.45 -27.52
N ILE A 341 12.07 -8.89 -28.05
CA ILE A 341 11.27 -8.09 -28.98
C ILE A 341 10.82 -6.77 -28.33
N LEU A 342 10.33 -6.82 -27.08
CA LEU A 342 9.93 -5.63 -26.31
C LEU A 342 11.09 -4.66 -26.05
N SER A 343 12.35 -5.11 -26.07
CA SER A 343 13.52 -4.24 -25.90
C SER A 343 13.93 -3.49 -27.18
N TYR A 344 13.51 -3.98 -28.36
CA TYR A 344 13.89 -3.40 -29.65
C TYR A 344 12.70 -2.77 -30.40
N TYR A 345 11.46 -3.16 -30.11
CA TYR A 345 10.26 -2.73 -30.83
C TYR A 345 9.18 -2.24 -29.87
N ASP A 346 8.49 -1.13 -30.22
CA ASP A 346 7.30 -0.67 -29.51
C ASP A 346 6.06 -1.42 -30.05
N ILE A 347 5.57 -2.40 -29.29
CA ILE A 347 4.49 -3.30 -29.70
C ILE A 347 3.13 -2.65 -29.40
N ASN A 348 2.81 -1.58 -30.11
CA ASN A 348 1.50 -0.95 -30.00
C ASN A 348 0.64 -1.24 -31.23
N VAL A 349 -0.28 -2.20 -31.09
CA VAL A 349 -1.19 -2.64 -32.16
C VAL A 349 -2.06 -1.49 -32.70
N LYS A 350 -2.32 -0.46 -31.88
CA LYS A 350 -3.11 0.73 -32.30
C LYS A 350 -2.26 1.82 -32.95
N SER A 351 -0.94 1.72 -32.90
CA SER A 351 0.02 2.76 -33.31
C SER A 351 1.05 2.24 -34.31
N ILE A 352 0.62 1.40 -35.26
CA ILE A 352 1.51 0.88 -36.31
C ILE A 352 1.69 1.97 -37.38
N HIS A 353 2.88 2.57 -37.42
CA HIS A 353 3.20 3.65 -38.36
C HIS A 353 4.26 3.23 -39.39
N THR A 354 5.13 2.28 -39.03
CA THR A 354 6.24 1.82 -39.88
C THR A 354 6.15 0.32 -40.17
N THR A 355 6.89 -0.14 -41.19
CA THR A 355 7.02 -1.57 -41.50
C THR A 355 7.74 -2.33 -40.38
N ASP A 356 8.64 -1.66 -39.65
CA ASP A 356 9.37 -2.24 -38.52
C ASP A 356 8.43 -2.52 -37.33
N ASP A 357 7.48 -1.63 -37.05
CA ASP A 357 6.44 -1.86 -36.03
C ASP A 357 5.61 -3.10 -36.37
N ALA A 358 5.26 -3.27 -37.65
CA ALA A 358 4.50 -4.42 -38.13
C ALA A 358 5.29 -5.74 -37.99
N ILE A 359 6.60 -5.72 -38.26
CA ILE A 359 7.49 -6.87 -38.06
C ILE A 359 7.59 -7.21 -36.56
N GLY A 360 7.77 -6.20 -35.71
CA GLY A 360 7.81 -6.37 -34.25
C GLY A 360 6.55 -7.03 -33.71
N VAL A 361 5.37 -6.56 -34.13
CA VAL A 361 4.07 -7.15 -33.77
C VAL A 361 3.92 -8.58 -34.29
N ALA A 362 4.35 -8.87 -35.52
CA ALA A 362 4.27 -10.23 -36.08
C ALA A 362 5.16 -11.22 -35.33
N LEU A 363 6.41 -10.86 -35.04
CA LEU A 363 7.34 -11.68 -34.25
C LEU A 363 6.81 -11.91 -32.83
N ALA A 364 6.27 -10.87 -32.20
CA ALA A 364 5.66 -10.98 -30.88
C ALA A 364 4.47 -11.93 -30.89
N THR A 365 3.63 -11.87 -31.93
CA THR A 365 2.49 -12.77 -32.10
C THR A 365 2.94 -14.23 -32.21
N ILE A 366 3.98 -14.51 -33.00
CA ILE A 366 4.55 -15.86 -33.12
C ILE A 366 5.07 -16.35 -31.77
N ALA A 367 5.81 -15.50 -31.05
CA ALA A 367 6.33 -15.85 -29.73
C ALA A 367 5.22 -16.11 -28.71
N VAL A 368 4.15 -15.30 -28.71
CA VAL A 368 2.95 -15.52 -27.87
C VAL A 368 2.25 -16.84 -28.23
N VAL A 369 2.09 -17.15 -29.52
CA VAL A 369 1.52 -18.44 -29.95
C VAL A 369 2.38 -19.62 -29.48
N ALA A 370 3.70 -19.53 -29.59
CA ALA A 370 4.62 -20.55 -29.07
C ALA A 370 4.47 -20.71 -27.54
N LEU A 371 4.36 -19.61 -26.80
CA LEU A 371 4.10 -19.63 -25.35
C LEU A 371 2.79 -20.35 -25.04
N LEU A 372 1.70 -20.02 -25.73
CA LEU A 372 0.40 -20.66 -25.55
C LEU A 372 0.43 -22.16 -25.86
N ILE A 373 1.18 -22.58 -26.88
CA ILE A 373 1.40 -24.00 -27.20
C ILE A 373 2.12 -24.71 -26.04
N GLY A 374 3.19 -24.10 -25.50
CA GLY A 374 3.93 -24.66 -24.36
C GLY A 374 3.07 -24.79 -23.10
N VAL A 375 2.23 -23.78 -22.82
CA VAL A 375 1.29 -23.78 -21.69
C VAL A 375 0.20 -24.84 -21.90
N ALA A 376 -0.45 -24.86 -23.06
CA ALA A 376 -1.52 -25.81 -23.36
C ALA A 376 -1.03 -27.26 -23.34
N TRP A 377 0.17 -27.53 -23.87
CA TRP A 377 0.78 -28.85 -23.80
C TRP A 377 1.10 -29.25 -22.36
N SER A 378 1.64 -28.35 -21.55
CA SER A 378 1.88 -28.60 -20.12
C SER A 378 0.57 -28.89 -19.39
N GLY A 379 -0.46 -28.08 -19.61
CA GLY A 379 -1.79 -28.29 -19.03
C GLY A 379 -2.41 -29.62 -19.44
N TRP A 380 -2.30 -30.00 -20.71
CA TRP A 380 -2.77 -31.30 -21.21
C TRP A 380 -2.07 -32.49 -20.53
N ARG A 381 -0.74 -32.38 -20.31
CA ARG A 381 0.04 -33.38 -19.58
C ARG A 381 -0.44 -33.54 -18.14
N VAL A 382 -0.59 -32.43 -17.42
CA VAL A 382 -1.07 -32.43 -16.03
C VAL A 382 -2.52 -32.93 -15.94
N PHE A 383 -3.35 -32.63 -16.94
CA PHE A 383 -4.72 -33.14 -17.02
C PHE A 383 -4.77 -34.66 -17.19
N ARG A 384 -3.94 -35.23 -18.07
CA ARG A 384 -3.93 -36.68 -18.31
C ARG A 384 -3.26 -37.50 -17.22
N THR A 385 -2.44 -36.88 -16.36
CA THR A 385 -1.59 -37.61 -15.41
C THR A 385 -2.17 -37.56 -14.01
N GLU A 386 -2.47 -38.73 -13.44
CA GLU A 386 -3.02 -38.90 -12.08
C GLU A 386 -4.27 -38.04 -11.80
N ASP A 387 -4.99 -37.61 -12.85
CA ASP A 387 -6.09 -36.63 -12.78
C ASP A 387 -5.73 -35.35 -12.00
N THR A 388 -4.45 -34.96 -12.08
CA THR A 388 -3.86 -33.94 -11.19
C THR A 388 -4.52 -32.59 -11.39
N LEU A 389 -4.73 -32.17 -12.65
CA LEU A 389 -5.34 -30.86 -12.94
C LEU A 389 -6.77 -30.79 -12.41
N HIS A 390 -7.56 -31.85 -12.56
CA HIS A 390 -8.93 -31.88 -12.06
C HIS A 390 -8.95 -31.82 -10.53
N GLY A 391 -8.09 -32.60 -9.86
CA GLY A 391 -7.90 -32.53 -8.41
C GLY A 391 -7.51 -31.14 -7.92
N VAL A 392 -6.52 -30.52 -8.57
CA VAL A 392 -6.07 -29.15 -8.24
C VAL A 392 -7.22 -28.15 -8.45
N MET A 393 -7.98 -28.26 -9.54
CA MET A 393 -9.09 -27.35 -9.81
C MET A 393 -10.21 -27.50 -8.79
N LEU A 394 -10.55 -28.74 -8.43
CA LEU A 394 -11.58 -29.03 -7.44
C LEU A 394 -11.18 -28.54 -6.04
N GLU A 395 -9.93 -28.73 -5.61
CA GLU A 395 -9.44 -28.18 -4.34
C GLU A 395 -9.38 -26.64 -4.39
N THR A 396 -8.92 -26.06 -5.49
CA THR A 396 -8.88 -24.60 -5.69
C THR A 396 -10.28 -24.01 -5.58
N SER A 397 -11.27 -24.59 -6.27
CA SER A 397 -12.65 -24.14 -6.22
C SER A 397 -13.23 -24.27 -4.81
N LYS A 398 -13.01 -25.38 -4.11
CA LYS A 398 -13.49 -25.57 -2.73
C LYS A 398 -12.91 -24.52 -1.78
N THR A 399 -11.59 -24.34 -1.79
CA THR A 399 -10.92 -23.38 -0.89
C THR A 399 -11.34 -21.95 -1.24
N THR A 400 -11.40 -21.60 -2.52
CA THR A 400 -11.83 -20.27 -2.98
C THR A 400 -13.28 -20.00 -2.59
N SER A 401 -14.20 -20.95 -2.82
CA SER A 401 -15.61 -20.81 -2.42
C SER A 401 -15.76 -20.64 -0.92
N MET A 402 -14.97 -21.37 -0.10
CA MET A 402 -14.96 -21.18 1.35
C MET A 402 -14.53 -19.77 1.74
N VAL A 403 -13.39 -19.28 1.21
CA VAL A 403 -12.88 -17.92 1.48
C VAL A 403 -13.93 -16.87 1.10
N PHE A 404 -14.52 -17.03 -0.08
CA PHE A 404 -15.52 -16.11 -0.61
C PHE A 404 -16.80 -16.11 0.23
N ILE A 405 -17.36 -17.25 0.60
CA ILE A 405 -18.56 -17.28 1.46
C ILE A 405 -18.26 -16.65 2.84
N ILE A 406 -17.05 -16.82 3.38
CA ILE A 406 -16.64 -16.15 4.63
C ILE A 406 -16.62 -14.63 4.46
N LEU A 407 -16.06 -14.11 3.35
CA LEU A 407 -16.07 -12.68 3.04
C LEU A 407 -17.50 -12.11 2.97
N ILE A 408 -18.43 -12.87 2.38
CA ILE A 408 -19.86 -12.53 2.34
C ILE A 408 -20.45 -12.48 3.76
N GLY A 409 -20.18 -13.54 4.53
CA GLY A 409 -20.69 -13.69 5.89
C GLY A 409 -20.29 -12.56 6.81
N ALA A 410 -19.04 -12.11 6.69
CA ALA A 410 -18.50 -11.02 7.48
C ALA A 410 -19.07 -9.64 7.12
N ALA A 411 -19.46 -9.40 5.86
CA ALA A 411 -20.17 -8.17 5.50
C ALA A 411 -21.53 -8.07 6.20
N MET A 412 -22.27 -9.19 6.29
CA MET A 412 -23.52 -9.27 7.03
C MET A 412 -23.30 -9.11 8.54
N LEU A 413 -22.25 -9.72 9.08
CA LEU A 413 -21.87 -9.58 10.49
C LEU A 413 -21.49 -8.14 10.84
N THR A 414 -20.68 -7.48 10.01
CA THR A 414 -20.32 -6.08 10.21
C THR A 414 -21.55 -5.19 10.19
N SER A 415 -22.51 -5.48 9.30
CA SER A 415 -23.80 -4.78 9.26
C SER A 415 -24.60 -4.98 10.55
N ALA A 416 -24.77 -6.22 11.01
CA ALA A 416 -25.49 -6.52 12.25
C ALA A 416 -24.80 -5.93 13.49
N PHE A 417 -23.47 -5.99 13.53
CA PHE A 417 -22.67 -5.43 14.62
C PHE A 417 -22.83 -3.91 14.70
N ARG A 418 -22.81 -3.21 13.56
CA ARG A 418 -23.11 -1.77 13.46
C ARG A 418 -24.55 -1.45 13.82
N ALA A 419 -25.50 -2.31 13.41
CA ALA A 419 -26.92 -2.14 13.68
C ALA A 419 -27.25 -2.04 15.17
N PHE A 420 -26.46 -2.71 16.02
CA PHE A 420 -26.63 -2.70 17.48
C PHE A 420 -25.58 -1.82 18.21
N GLY A 421 -24.91 -0.91 17.50
CA GLY A 421 -23.95 0.03 18.12
C GLY A 421 -22.61 -0.59 18.54
N GLY A 422 -22.28 -1.80 18.06
CA GLY A 422 -21.07 -2.51 18.48
C GLY A 422 -19.76 -1.79 18.13
N GLU A 423 -19.72 -1.06 17.02
CA GLU A 423 -18.52 -0.30 16.62
C GLU A 423 -18.23 0.86 17.59
N GLU A 424 -19.26 1.62 17.97
CA GLU A 424 -19.13 2.73 18.92
C GLU A 424 -18.75 2.20 20.32
N LEU A 425 -19.33 1.07 20.74
CA LEU A 425 -18.95 0.40 21.98
C LEU A 425 -17.47 0.01 22.01
N VAL A 426 -16.97 -0.64 20.96
CA VAL A 426 -15.54 -1.06 20.90
C VAL A 426 -14.64 0.17 20.86
N LYS A 427 -15.01 1.20 20.09
CA LYS A 427 -14.30 2.47 20.03
C LYS A 427 -14.22 3.15 21.40
N ASP A 428 -15.33 3.26 22.11
CA ASP A 428 -15.37 3.89 23.43
C ASP A 428 -14.62 3.07 24.48
N MET A 429 -14.71 1.75 24.41
CA MET A 429 -13.93 0.86 25.27
C MET A 429 -12.42 1.03 25.01
N LEU A 430 -11.97 1.03 23.75
CA LEU A 430 -10.53 1.17 23.44
C LEU A 430 -10.03 2.59 23.76
N THR A 431 -10.80 3.62 23.45
CA THR A 431 -10.39 5.02 23.68
C THR A 431 -10.47 5.47 25.14
N SER A 432 -11.18 4.72 26.00
CA SER A 432 -11.21 4.97 27.45
C SER A 432 -10.06 4.31 28.21
N LEU A 433 -9.30 3.41 27.58
CA LEU A 433 -8.16 2.75 28.24
C LEU A 433 -7.03 3.74 28.55
N PRO A 434 -6.49 3.72 29.80
CA PRO A 434 -5.31 4.50 30.13
C PRO A 434 -4.07 3.94 29.40
N GLY A 435 -3.23 4.82 28.84
CA GLY A 435 -1.97 4.42 28.18
C GLY A 435 -1.88 4.67 26.67
N GLY A 436 -2.89 5.31 26.07
CA GLY A 436 -2.86 5.78 24.67
C GLY A 436 -2.76 4.64 23.65
N PHE A 437 -2.18 4.94 22.49
CA PHE A 437 -2.04 3.99 21.36
C PHE A 437 -1.45 2.64 21.77
N TRP A 438 -0.36 2.62 22.56
CA TRP A 438 0.34 1.37 22.88
C TRP A 438 -0.49 0.43 23.74
N MET A 439 -1.29 0.95 24.67
CA MET A 439 -2.22 0.14 25.43
C MET A 439 -3.33 -0.42 24.52
N GLN A 440 -3.92 0.43 23.67
CA GLN A 440 -4.94 0.00 22.70
C GLN A 440 -4.40 -1.10 21.77
N PHE A 441 -3.21 -0.88 21.21
CA PHE A 441 -2.52 -1.82 20.36
C PHE A 441 -2.28 -3.16 21.08
N PHE A 442 -1.77 -3.14 22.31
CA PHE A 442 -1.54 -4.36 23.09
C PHE A 442 -2.84 -5.12 23.37
N VAL A 443 -3.91 -4.43 23.78
CA VAL A 443 -5.21 -5.07 24.02
C VAL A 443 -5.76 -5.68 22.74
N VAL A 444 -5.70 -4.96 21.62
CA VAL A 444 -6.17 -5.48 20.32
C VAL A 444 -5.34 -6.69 19.88
N MET A 445 -4.01 -6.64 20.02
CA MET A 445 -3.16 -7.80 19.75
C MET A 445 -3.51 -8.99 20.64
N LEU A 446 -3.76 -8.77 21.94
CA LEU A 446 -4.16 -9.83 22.85
C LEU A 446 -5.52 -10.44 22.49
N VAL A 447 -6.50 -9.61 22.09
CA VAL A 447 -7.82 -10.07 21.64
C VAL A 447 -7.69 -10.90 20.37
N ILE A 448 -6.95 -10.41 19.37
CA ILE A 448 -6.68 -11.16 18.13
C ILE A 448 -5.97 -12.48 18.43
N PHE A 449 -5.00 -12.46 19.34
CA PHE A 449 -4.26 -13.65 19.75
C PHE A 449 -5.18 -14.71 20.38
N ILE A 450 -6.09 -14.32 21.28
CA ILE A 450 -7.06 -15.24 21.91
C ILE A 450 -8.09 -15.73 20.88
N LEU A 451 -8.58 -14.84 20.01
CA LEU A 451 -9.57 -15.21 18.99
C LEU A 451 -9.01 -16.23 17.99
N GLY A 452 -7.72 -16.15 17.66
CA GLY A 452 -7.07 -17.12 16.75
C GLY A 452 -6.99 -18.56 17.28
N PHE A 453 -7.36 -18.79 18.55
CA PHE A 453 -7.55 -20.15 19.08
C PHE A 453 -8.81 -20.81 18.55
N PHE A 454 -9.82 -20.02 18.16
CA PHE A 454 -11.14 -20.51 17.77
C PHE A 454 -11.49 -20.17 16.32
N LEU A 455 -10.93 -19.07 15.81
CA LEU A 455 -11.19 -18.54 14.48
C LEU A 455 -9.96 -18.71 13.59
N ASP A 456 -10.19 -19.09 12.34
CA ASP A 456 -9.15 -19.10 11.32
C ASP A 456 -8.80 -17.64 10.92
N PHE A 457 -7.69 -17.42 10.22
CA PHE A 457 -7.13 -16.10 9.97
C PHE A 457 -8.04 -15.28 9.05
N ILE A 458 -8.78 -15.96 8.16
CA ILE A 458 -9.70 -15.32 7.22
C ILE A 458 -10.81 -14.64 8.02
N GLU A 459 -11.35 -15.32 9.02
CA GLU A 459 -12.38 -14.82 9.91
C GLU A 459 -11.89 -13.61 10.69
N ILE A 460 -10.70 -13.70 11.28
CA ILE A 460 -10.12 -12.58 12.01
C ILE A 460 -9.90 -11.39 11.08
N ALA A 461 -9.32 -11.63 9.90
CA ALA A 461 -9.03 -10.58 8.94
C ALA A 461 -10.30 -9.85 8.48
N VAL A 462 -11.42 -10.56 8.28
CA VAL A 462 -12.63 -9.93 7.74
C VAL A 462 -13.60 -9.47 8.84
N VAL A 463 -13.56 -10.07 10.04
CA VAL A 463 -14.45 -9.69 11.14
C VAL A 463 -13.79 -8.69 12.08
N VAL A 464 -12.57 -9.00 12.56
CA VAL A 464 -11.95 -8.23 13.65
C VAL A 464 -11.24 -6.99 13.11
N VAL A 465 -10.49 -7.12 12.01
CA VAL A 465 -9.67 -6.02 11.48
C VAL A 465 -10.50 -4.80 11.09
N PRO A 466 -11.65 -4.90 10.40
CA PRO A 466 -12.46 -3.73 10.06
C PRO A 466 -13.01 -2.99 11.28
N ILE A 467 -13.12 -3.67 12.43
CA ILE A 467 -13.59 -3.06 13.67
C ILE A 467 -12.44 -2.34 14.38
N VAL A 468 -11.29 -3.00 14.53
CA VAL A 468 -10.19 -2.48 15.38
C VAL A 468 -9.19 -1.59 14.63
N ALA A 469 -8.94 -1.87 13.34
CA ALA A 469 -7.91 -1.16 12.58
C ALA A 469 -8.25 0.31 12.32
N PRO A 470 -9.50 0.71 12.00
CA PRO A 470 -9.80 2.12 11.82
C PRO A 470 -9.51 2.95 13.07
N ILE A 471 -9.78 2.38 14.24
CA ILE A 471 -9.56 3.02 15.55
C ILE A 471 -8.06 3.23 15.78
N LEU A 472 -7.24 2.19 15.58
CA LEU A 472 -5.80 2.25 15.77
C LEU A 472 -5.10 3.16 14.74
N LEU A 473 -5.54 3.12 13.48
CA LEU A 473 -4.97 3.95 12.42
C LEU A 473 -5.37 5.42 12.56
N ALA A 474 -6.55 5.71 13.11
CA ALA A 474 -7.00 7.08 13.33
C ALA A 474 -6.18 7.81 14.40
N ASP A 475 -5.58 7.10 15.37
CA ASP A 475 -4.80 7.71 16.46
C ASP A 475 -3.57 8.49 15.92
N PRO A 476 -3.50 9.81 16.15
CA PRO A 476 -2.41 10.65 15.67
C PRO A 476 -1.12 10.55 16.52
N SER A 477 -1.17 9.96 17.72
CA SER A 477 -0.03 9.91 18.64
C SER A 477 1.09 8.97 18.16
N ALA A 478 0.72 7.81 17.61
CA ALA A 478 1.67 6.87 17.04
C ALA A 478 1.76 6.97 15.51
N ASN A 479 0.69 7.41 14.83
CA ASN A 479 0.64 7.57 13.38
C ASN A 479 1.24 6.37 12.60
N VAL A 480 0.75 5.18 12.93
CA VAL A 480 1.26 3.94 12.34
C VAL A 480 0.74 3.76 10.91
N THR A 481 1.52 3.09 10.06
CA THR A 481 1.08 2.75 8.71
C THR A 481 0.15 1.54 8.73
N ALA A 482 -0.81 1.50 7.78
CA ALA A 482 -1.62 0.31 7.55
C ALA A 482 -0.73 -0.91 7.24
N VAL A 483 0.41 -0.68 6.57
CA VAL A 483 1.36 -1.75 6.23
C VAL A 483 1.94 -2.41 7.48
N TRP A 484 2.45 -1.59 8.40
CA TRP A 484 3.01 -2.05 9.66
C TRP A 484 1.97 -2.78 10.52
N LEU A 485 0.77 -2.22 10.64
CA LEU A 485 -0.31 -2.84 11.42
C LEU A 485 -0.69 -4.22 10.86
N GLY A 486 -0.76 -4.36 9.53
CA GLY A 486 -1.06 -5.64 8.89
C GLY A 486 -0.01 -6.71 9.11
N VAL A 487 1.27 -6.36 9.03
CA VAL A 487 2.36 -7.29 9.34
C VAL A 487 2.32 -7.72 10.80
N MET A 488 2.05 -6.80 11.73
CA MET A 488 1.92 -7.13 13.16
C MET A 488 0.73 -8.06 13.42
N ILE A 489 -0.42 -7.82 12.79
CA ILE A 489 -1.59 -8.70 12.86
C ILE A 489 -1.24 -10.09 12.29
N GLY A 490 -0.56 -10.15 11.15
CA GLY A 490 -0.14 -11.41 10.52
C GLY A 490 0.78 -12.24 11.43
N LEU A 491 1.83 -11.63 12.00
CA LEU A 491 2.73 -12.28 12.96
C LEU A 491 1.99 -12.77 14.21
N ASN A 492 1.02 -11.99 14.70
CA ASN A 492 0.24 -12.33 15.87
C ASN A 492 -0.72 -13.51 15.63
N ILE A 493 -1.45 -13.50 14.51
CA ILE A 493 -2.31 -14.61 14.09
C ILE A 493 -1.48 -15.89 13.92
N GLN A 494 -0.29 -15.79 13.33
CA GLN A 494 0.64 -16.90 13.19
C GLN A 494 1.03 -17.53 14.53
N THR A 495 1.23 -16.68 15.55
CA THR A 495 1.56 -17.13 16.91
C THR A 495 0.38 -17.83 17.57
N SER A 496 -0.82 -17.30 17.38
CA SER A 496 -2.05 -17.90 17.89
C SER A 496 -2.27 -19.33 17.35
N PHE A 497 -2.01 -19.54 16.06
CA PHE A 497 -2.16 -20.84 15.38
C PHE A 497 -1.22 -21.94 15.90
N LEU A 498 -0.18 -21.55 16.63
CA LEU A 498 0.81 -22.44 17.21
C LEU A 498 0.57 -22.71 18.71
N THR A 499 -0.29 -21.93 19.37
CA THR A 499 -0.40 -21.92 20.84
C THR A 499 -1.28 -23.06 21.39
N PRO A 500 -0.75 -23.95 22.24
CA PRO A 500 -1.55 -25.00 22.89
C PRO A 500 -2.58 -24.42 23.88
N PRO A 501 -3.72 -25.12 24.11
CA PRO A 501 -4.10 -26.40 23.52
C PRO A 501 -4.84 -26.29 22.18
N PHE A 502 -5.06 -25.08 21.66
CA PHE A 502 -6.02 -24.82 20.58
C PHE A 502 -5.39 -24.56 19.20
N GLY A 503 -4.08 -24.42 19.09
CA GLY A 503 -3.42 -24.08 17.83
C GLY A 503 -3.77 -25.06 16.68
N PHE A 504 -4.38 -24.55 15.61
CA PHE A 504 -4.79 -25.35 14.44
C PHE A 504 -3.65 -26.17 13.84
N ALA A 505 -2.44 -25.61 13.78
CA ALA A 505 -1.25 -26.31 13.29
C ALA A 505 -0.94 -27.58 14.11
N LEU A 506 -1.25 -27.56 15.41
CA LEU A 506 -1.03 -28.71 16.30
C LEU A 506 -2.01 -29.84 15.98
N PHE A 507 -3.27 -29.49 15.74
CA PHE A 507 -4.31 -30.47 15.38
C PHE A 507 -4.10 -31.06 13.99
N TYR A 508 -3.71 -30.23 13.02
CA TYR A 508 -3.37 -30.70 11.68
C TYR A 508 -2.19 -31.68 11.70
N LEU A 509 -1.12 -31.36 12.45
CA LEU A 509 -0.02 -32.32 12.61
C LEU A 509 -0.47 -33.57 13.35
N ARG A 510 -1.27 -33.42 14.42
CA ARG A 510 -1.78 -34.58 15.17
C ARG A 510 -2.61 -35.52 14.28
N GLY A 511 -3.37 -34.98 13.31
CA GLY A 511 -4.16 -35.76 12.36
C GLY A 511 -3.34 -36.71 11.49
N VAL A 512 -2.06 -36.40 11.24
CA VAL A 512 -1.15 -37.22 10.42
C VAL A 512 0.00 -37.88 11.21
N ALA A 513 0.25 -37.45 12.44
CA ALA A 513 1.34 -37.97 13.25
C ALA A 513 1.08 -39.41 13.74
N ASP A 514 2.12 -40.24 13.68
CA ASP A 514 2.10 -41.61 14.20
C ASP A 514 1.75 -41.65 15.70
N LYS A 515 1.12 -42.75 16.14
CA LYS A 515 0.74 -43.02 17.53
C LYS A 515 1.92 -42.97 18.50
N VAL A 516 3.14 -43.17 18.00
CA VAL A 516 4.40 -43.03 18.76
C VAL A 516 4.60 -41.61 19.29
N VAL A 517 4.07 -40.60 18.59
CA VAL A 517 4.16 -39.19 18.99
C VAL A 517 2.96 -38.81 19.86
N LYS A 518 3.19 -38.67 21.17
CA LYS A 518 2.16 -38.18 22.11
C LYS A 518 1.86 -36.70 21.86
N THR A 519 0.59 -36.29 22.00
CA THR A 519 0.14 -34.88 21.89
C THR A 519 0.95 -33.93 22.78
N LEU A 520 1.31 -34.36 23.99
CA LEU A 520 2.14 -33.56 24.90
C LEU A 520 3.54 -33.27 24.31
N SER A 521 4.07 -34.14 23.47
CA SER A 521 5.35 -33.93 22.78
C SER A 521 5.24 -32.81 21.75
N ILE A 522 4.11 -32.74 21.04
CA ILE A 522 3.78 -31.66 20.10
C ILE A 522 3.71 -30.34 20.87
N TYR A 523 2.96 -30.31 21.98
CA TYR A 523 2.80 -29.09 22.80
C TYR A 523 4.12 -28.61 23.37
N LYS A 524 4.94 -29.50 23.95
CA LYS A 524 6.28 -29.14 24.42
C LYS A 524 7.21 -28.69 23.28
N GLY A 525 7.00 -29.24 22.09
CA GLY A 525 7.78 -28.93 20.89
C GLY A 525 7.61 -27.52 20.39
N VAL A 526 6.39 -26.97 20.48
CA VAL A 526 6.07 -25.66 19.92
C VAL A 526 6.36 -24.48 20.85
N VAL A 527 6.41 -24.70 22.17
CA VAL A 527 6.65 -23.62 23.16
C VAL A 527 7.88 -22.76 22.84
N PRO A 528 9.06 -23.32 22.49
CA PRO A 528 10.21 -22.50 22.10
C PRO A 528 9.94 -21.64 20.86
N PHE A 529 9.24 -22.18 19.86
CA PHE A 529 8.92 -21.47 18.63
C PHE A 529 7.92 -20.34 18.85
N ILE A 530 6.96 -20.50 19.77
CA ILE A 530 6.06 -19.42 20.21
C ILE A 530 6.88 -18.29 20.83
N GLY A 531 7.85 -18.62 21.70
CA GLY A 531 8.77 -17.62 22.27
C GLY A 531 9.55 -16.86 21.20
N LEU A 532 10.02 -17.55 20.15
CA LEU A 532 10.70 -16.92 19.01
C LEU A 532 9.76 -16.05 18.18
N GLN A 533 8.49 -16.43 18.01
CA GLN A 533 7.50 -15.61 17.31
C GLN A 533 7.16 -14.34 18.08
N ILE A 534 6.98 -14.43 19.40
CA ILE A 534 6.78 -13.26 20.27
C ILE A 534 8.02 -12.35 20.20
N LEU A 535 9.23 -12.92 20.22
CA LEU A 535 10.46 -12.15 20.05
C LEU A 535 10.49 -11.42 18.70
N ALA A 536 10.15 -12.10 17.61
CA ALA A 536 10.07 -11.49 16.28
C ALA A 536 9.01 -10.38 16.21
N LEU A 537 7.85 -10.58 16.84
CA LEU A 537 6.79 -9.60 16.96
C LEU A 537 7.29 -8.35 17.70
N VAL A 538 7.99 -8.52 18.82
CA VAL A 538 8.58 -7.40 19.57
C VAL A 538 9.65 -6.66 18.75
N ILE A 539 10.57 -7.38 18.09
CA ILE A 539 11.61 -6.77 17.24
C ILE A 539 10.96 -5.95 16.10
N THR A 540 9.98 -6.53 15.40
CA THR A 540 9.26 -5.88 14.30
C THR A 540 8.44 -4.69 14.79
N GLY A 541 7.86 -4.80 16.00
CA GLY A 541 7.08 -3.74 16.61
C GLY A 541 7.92 -2.53 17.04
N MET A 542 9.12 -2.78 17.58
CA MET A 542 10.04 -1.71 18.00
C MET A 542 10.77 -1.05 16.83
N MET A 543 10.88 -1.73 15.69
CA MET A 543 11.57 -1.22 14.50
C MET A 543 10.63 -1.17 13.28
N PRO A 544 9.77 -0.13 13.16
CA PRO A 544 8.86 0.02 12.02
C PRO A 544 9.55 0.05 10.66
N SER A 545 10.83 0.44 10.63
CA SER A 545 11.66 0.42 9.43
C SER A 545 11.83 -0.96 8.81
N LEU A 546 11.76 -2.04 9.60
CA LEU A 546 11.79 -3.41 9.06
C LEU A 546 10.62 -3.69 8.13
N VAL A 547 9.48 -3.02 8.35
CA VAL A 547 8.26 -3.18 7.55
C VAL A 547 8.14 -2.09 6.49
N ASN A 548 8.35 -0.83 6.85
CA ASN A 548 8.03 0.31 5.97
C ASN A 548 9.15 0.64 4.96
N TYR A 549 10.41 0.24 5.20
CA TYR A 549 11.53 0.66 4.36
C TYR A 549 11.50 0.09 2.96
N LEU A 550 11.27 -1.22 2.82
CA LEU A 550 11.27 -1.86 1.51
C LEU A 550 10.11 -1.34 0.62
N PRO A 551 8.85 -1.26 1.10
CA PRO A 551 7.76 -0.62 0.35
C PRO A 551 8.08 0.81 -0.08
N ASN A 552 8.52 1.67 0.86
CA ASN A 552 8.83 3.07 0.57
C ASN A 552 9.99 3.22 -0.44
N ARG A 553 10.99 2.34 -0.36
CA ARG A 553 12.13 2.35 -1.29
C ARG A 553 11.71 1.98 -2.69
N THR A 554 10.96 0.89 -2.82
CA THR A 554 10.45 0.46 -4.11
C THR A 554 9.56 1.53 -4.73
N TYR A 555 8.61 2.07 -3.96
CA TYR A 555 7.67 3.08 -4.44
C TYR A 555 8.36 4.37 -4.90
N LEU A 556 9.38 4.84 -4.17
CA LEU A 556 10.10 6.08 -4.52
C LEU A 556 11.17 5.90 -5.60
N THR A 557 11.51 4.66 -5.98
CA THR A 557 12.49 4.37 -7.04
C THR A 557 11.87 3.78 -8.30
N SER A 558 10.55 3.55 -8.33
CA SER A 558 9.85 3.02 -9.49
C SER A 558 9.69 4.06 -10.60
N GLU A 559 9.41 3.59 -11.82
CA GLU A 559 9.07 4.44 -12.96
C GLU A 559 7.78 5.26 -12.73
N SER A 560 6.91 4.75 -11.85
CA SER A 560 5.66 5.36 -11.40
C SER A 560 5.80 6.19 -10.12
N ALA A 561 7.04 6.47 -9.69
CA ALA A 561 7.29 7.24 -8.47
C ALA A 561 6.63 8.62 -8.55
N PRO A 562 6.05 9.12 -7.45
CA PRO A 562 5.46 10.45 -7.42
C PRO A 562 6.53 11.53 -7.62
N PRO A 563 6.19 12.66 -8.27
CA PRO A 563 7.13 13.75 -8.44
C PRO A 563 7.54 14.32 -7.07
N PRO A 564 8.76 14.86 -6.92
CA PRO A 564 9.25 15.39 -5.66
C PRO A 564 8.34 16.46 -5.06
N MET A 565 7.56 17.19 -5.88
CA MET A 565 6.55 18.16 -5.42
C MET A 565 5.47 17.58 -4.49
N ASN A 566 5.28 16.26 -4.45
CA ASN A 566 4.26 15.60 -3.62
C ASN A 566 4.36 16.02 -2.14
N PRO A 567 3.29 16.59 -1.55
CA PRO A 567 3.31 17.10 -0.18
C PRO A 567 3.74 16.09 0.88
N ARG A 568 3.41 14.80 0.71
CA ARG A 568 3.72 13.74 1.70
C ARG A 568 5.22 13.48 1.86
N ILE A 569 5.99 13.76 0.81
CA ILE A 569 7.42 13.48 0.74
C ILE A 569 8.24 14.68 1.25
N GLN A 570 7.66 15.88 1.14
CA GLN A 570 8.32 17.15 1.43
C GLN A 570 9.03 17.23 2.79
N PRO A 571 8.46 16.78 3.93
CA PRO A 571 9.15 16.90 5.21
C PRO A 571 10.49 16.16 5.25
N CYS A 572 10.56 14.98 4.62
CA CYS A 572 11.79 14.20 4.52
C CYS A 572 12.72 14.73 3.42
N LEU A 573 12.16 15.13 2.29
CA LEU A 573 12.92 15.74 1.19
C LEU A 573 13.65 17.00 1.63
N GLU A 574 12.94 17.89 2.33
CA GLU A 574 13.47 19.14 2.84
C GLU A 574 14.55 18.88 3.89
N ALA A 575 14.39 17.90 4.77
CA ALA A 575 15.41 17.59 5.78
C ALA A 575 16.80 17.34 5.14
N ASP A 576 16.83 16.55 4.07
CA ASP A 576 18.07 16.23 3.34
C ASP A 576 18.59 17.44 2.55
N VAL A 577 17.71 18.16 1.83
CA VAL A 577 18.09 19.31 1.00
C VAL A 577 18.60 20.48 1.85
N LEU A 578 17.98 20.73 3.00
CA LEU A 578 18.42 21.77 3.94
C LEU A 578 19.81 21.44 4.51
N GLN A 579 20.09 20.17 4.81
CA GLN A 579 21.43 19.73 5.21
C GLN A 579 22.45 19.94 4.07
N TYR A 580 22.06 19.68 2.82
CA TYR A 580 22.92 19.93 1.67
C TYR A 580 23.25 21.43 1.50
N TYR A 581 22.28 22.33 1.69
CA TYR A 581 22.52 23.77 1.63
C TYR A 581 23.54 24.23 2.68
N ALA A 582 23.43 23.72 3.91
CA ALA A 582 24.38 24.07 4.97
C ALA A 582 25.83 23.71 4.63
N ALA A 583 26.05 22.62 3.89
CA ALA A 583 27.37 22.19 3.46
C ALA A 583 27.88 22.86 2.17
N ASN A 584 26.99 23.28 1.27
CA ASN A 584 27.34 23.68 -0.11
C ASN A 584 26.90 25.09 -0.50
N GLN A 585 26.55 25.95 0.46
CA GLN A 585 26.06 27.31 0.21
C GLN A 585 26.99 28.12 -0.72
N GLN A 586 28.31 28.08 -0.48
CA GLN A 586 29.28 28.85 -1.27
C GLN A 586 29.30 28.42 -2.75
N VAL A 587 29.18 27.12 -3.02
CA VAL A 587 29.19 26.55 -4.37
C VAL A 587 27.95 26.99 -5.15
N LEU A 588 26.78 26.90 -4.51
CA LEU A 588 25.51 27.31 -5.13
C LEU A 588 25.45 28.83 -5.34
N GLN A 589 25.92 29.63 -4.38
CA GLN A 589 26.00 31.08 -4.54
C GLN A 589 26.93 31.46 -5.69
N ALA A 590 28.10 30.82 -5.80
CA ALA A 590 29.01 31.06 -6.92
C ALA A 590 28.39 30.72 -8.29
N ALA A 591 27.57 29.67 -8.37
CA ALA A 591 26.84 29.34 -9.60
C ALA A 591 25.80 30.41 -9.97
N ILE A 592 25.05 30.92 -8.98
CA ILE A 592 24.09 32.02 -9.15
C ILE A 592 24.80 33.30 -9.60
N ASP A 593 25.89 33.67 -8.93
CA ASP A 593 26.66 34.88 -9.24
C ASP A 593 27.29 34.80 -10.64
N THR A 594 27.79 33.63 -11.01
CA THR A 594 28.34 33.39 -12.36
C THR A 594 27.29 33.56 -13.45
N MET A 595 26.05 33.13 -13.19
CA MET A 595 24.94 33.32 -14.12
C MET A 595 24.50 34.79 -14.19
N ALA A 596 24.46 35.48 -13.04
CA ALA A 596 24.09 36.89 -12.95
C ALA A 596 25.07 37.84 -13.65
N GLN A 597 26.34 37.45 -13.80
CA GLN A 597 27.35 38.26 -14.49
C GLN A 597 27.31 38.15 -16.02
N ARG A 598 26.46 37.29 -16.60
CA ARG A 598 26.35 37.12 -18.05
C ARG A 598 25.69 38.33 -18.70
N ASP A 599 26.16 38.69 -19.90
CA ASP A 599 25.52 39.76 -20.68
C ASP A 599 24.12 39.32 -21.13
N MET A 600 23.10 40.01 -20.63
CA MET A 600 21.67 39.80 -20.96
C MET A 600 21.03 41.06 -21.55
N THR A 601 21.84 42.06 -21.94
CA THR A 601 21.35 43.36 -22.44
C THR A 601 20.59 43.25 -23.76
N TYR A 602 20.89 42.21 -24.56
CA TYR A 602 20.22 41.94 -25.83
C TYR A 602 18.86 41.25 -25.69
N LEU A 603 18.52 40.74 -24.49
CA LEU A 603 17.21 40.16 -24.23
C LEU A 603 16.13 41.26 -24.19
N PRO A 604 14.90 40.96 -24.61
CA PRO A 604 13.75 41.83 -24.36
C PRO A 604 13.61 42.19 -22.87
N GLU A 605 13.16 43.41 -22.58
CA GLU A 605 13.07 43.92 -21.22
C GLU A 605 12.21 43.04 -20.30
N ASP A 606 11.11 42.48 -20.81
CA ASP A 606 10.24 41.57 -20.06
C ASP A 606 10.94 40.26 -19.69
N VAL A 607 11.77 39.72 -20.59
CA VAL A 607 12.55 38.49 -20.35
C VAL A 607 13.70 38.75 -19.39
N ARG A 608 14.39 39.90 -19.53
CA ARG A 608 15.49 40.28 -18.64
C ARG A 608 15.02 40.46 -17.20
N GLN A 609 13.91 41.16 -16.99
CA GLN A 609 13.33 41.34 -15.65
C GLN A 609 12.93 40.02 -14.99
N LEU A 610 12.41 39.05 -15.77
CA LEU A 610 12.10 37.71 -15.26
C LEU A 610 13.39 36.98 -14.83
N MET A 611 14.44 37.03 -15.65
CA MET A 611 15.74 36.43 -15.31
C MET A 611 16.37 37.06 -14.06
N ASP A 612 16.38 38.38 -13.96
CA ASP A 612 16.90 39.09 -12.79
C ASP A 612 16.12 38.72 -11.53
N THR A 613 14.79 38.66 -11.63
CA THR A 613 13.92 38.23 -10.52
C THR A 613 14.21 36.79 -10.11
N SER A 614 14.36 35.87 -11.07
CA SER A 614 14.68 34.47 -10.81
C SER A 614 16.02 34.30 -10.10
N LEU A 615 17.07 35.01 -10.54
CA LEU A 615 18.40 34.96 -9.91
C LEU A 615 18.40 35.58 -8.50
N GLN A 616 17.67 36.68 -8.30
CA GLN A 616 17.47 37.27 -6.97
C GLN A 616 16.72 36.32 -6.04
N GLN A 617 15.66 35.67 -6.53
CA GLN A 617 14.90 34.66 -5.78
C GLN A 617 15.81 33.48 -5.41
N ALA A 618 16.60 32.96 -6.34
CA ALA A 618 17.57 31.88 -6.11
C ALA A 618 18.61 32.27 -5.02
N GLY A 619 19.16 33.49 -5.07
CA GLY A 619 20.06 33.98 -4.03
C GLY A 619 19.38 34.17 -2.66
N SER A 620 18.07 34.47 -2.65
CA SER A 620 17.29 34.62 -1.42
C SER A 620 16.94 33.30 -0.73
N VAL A 621 17.11 32.14 -1.41
CA VAL A 621 16.77 30.82 -0.88
C VAL A 621 17.45 30.56 0.45
N PHE A 622 18.72 30.94 0.62
CA PHE A 622 19.45 30.75 1.88
C PHE A 622 18.82 31.53 3.05
N ASN A 623 18.29 32.73 2.78
CA ASN A 623 17.55 33.49 3.80
C ASN A 623 16.22 32.81 4.16
N LYS A 624 15.54 32.20 3.17
CA LYS A 624 14.31 31.41 3.41
C LYS A 624 14.61 30.16 4.22
N VAL A 625 15.72 29.48 3.94
CA VAL A 625 16.21 28.32 4.71
C VAL A 625 16.49 28.72 6.16
N GLN A 626 17.18 29.84 6.39
CA GLN A 626 17.41 30.34 7.73
C GLN A 626 16.10 30.66 8.47
N ALA A 627 15.11 31.25 7.77
CA ALA A 627 13.79 31.50 8.34
C ALA A 627 13.08 30.21 8.75
N ILE A 628 13.21 29.12 7.97
CA ILE A 628 12.71 27.79 8.36
C ILE A 628 13.42 27.30 9.62
N HIS A 629 14.75 27.36 9.69
CA HIS A 629 15.49 26.90 10.86
C HIS A 629 15.10 27.68 12.13
N VAL A 630 14.94 28.99 12.04
CA VAL A 630 14.50 29.83 13.17
C VAL A 630 13.07 29.47 13.59
N ALA A 631 12.15 29.35 12.64
CA ALA A 631 10.77 29.02 12.95
C ALA A 631 10.62 27.59 13.53
N ALA A 632 11.30 26.61 12.95
CA ALA A 632 11.31 25.22 13.41
C ALA A 632 11.98 25.09 14.79
N ALA A 633 13.06 25.82 15.04
CA ALA A 633 13.69 25.87 16.37
C ALA A 633 12.77 26.49 17.42
N GLY A 634 11.99 27.51 17.06
CA GLY A 634 10.97 28.09 17.93
C GLY A 634 9.88 27.09 18.32
N VAL A 635 9.35 26.35 17.35
CA VAL A 635 8.37 25.27 17.60
C VAL A 635 8.99 24.17 18.47
N ALA A 636 10.19 23.71 18.11
CA ALA A 636 10.88 22.62 18.83
C ALA A 636 11.25 23.01 20.27
N ALA A 637 11.59 24.27 20.53
CA ALA A 637 11.88 24.76 21.88
C ALA A 637 10.62 24.84 22.76
N TYR A 638 9.47 25.19 22.18
CA TYR A 638 8.20 25.31 22.91
C TYR A 638 7.47 23.97 23.12
N THR A 639 7.71 23.00 22.22
CA THR A 639 6.99 21.72 22.19
C THR A 639 7.09 20.90 23.49
N PRO A 640 8.26 20.76 24.16
CA PRO A 640 8.38 19.95 25.38
C PRO A 640 7.48 20.41 26.54
N ASP A 641 7.30 21.73 26.70
CA ASP A 641 6.45 22.31 27.75
C ASP A 641 4.97 22.29 27.35
N TYR A 642 4.68 22.47 26.05
CA TYR A 642 3.33 22.47 25.52
C TYR A 642 2.70 21.07 25.41
N ALA A 643 3.47 20.05 25.03
CA ALA A 643 2.92 18.74 24.69
C ALA A 643 2.19 18.03 25.87
N PRO A 644 2.69 18.03 27.12
CA PRO A 644 1.95 17.49 28.25
C PRO A 644 0.64 18.26 28.51
N LEU A 645 0.71 19.59 28.51
CA LEU A 645 -0.44 20.47 28.69
C LEU A 645 -1.51 20.25 27.61
N HIS A 646 -1.09 20.06 26.36
CA HIS A 646 -1.94 19.71 25.24
C HIS A 646 -2.65 18.38 25.46
N ARG A 647 -1.91 17.32 25.79
CA ARG A 647 -2.49 15.98 25.99
C ARG A 647 -3.51 15.96 27.13
N GLU A 648 -3.21 16.59 28.25
CA GLU A 648 -4.13 16.68 29.39
C GLU A 648 -5.38 17.49 29.07
N SER A 649 -5.21 18.71 28.53
CA SER A 649 -6.32 19.60 28.21
C SER A 649 -7.23 19.00 27.12
N ARG A 650 -6.64 18.41 26.07
CA ARG A 650 -7.40 17.72 25.01
C ARG A 650 -8.13 16.48 25.50
N ALA A 651 -7.55 15.71 26.43
CA ALA A 651 -8.23 14.58 27.04
C ALA A 651 -9.48 15.03 27.82
N ILE A 652 -9.39 16.15 28.54
CA ILE A 652 -10.53 16.76 29.25
C ILE A 652 -11.58 17.28 28.26
N GLU A 653 -11.17 18.04 27.24
CA GLU A 653 -12.08 18.52 26.18
C GLU A 653 -12.80 17.37 25.47
N ALA A 654 -12.10 16.27 25.19
CA ALA A 654 -12.70 15.08 24.58
C ALA A 654 -13.73 14.39 25.50
N ARG A 655 -13.56 14.47 26.82
CA ARG A 655 -14.55 13.99 27.80
C ARG A 655 -15.76 14.92 27.87
N ILE A 656 -15.53 16.24 27.87
CA ILE A 656 -16.60 17.25 27.79
C ILE A 656 -17.43 17.05 26.53
N ARG A 657 -16.80 16.93 25.36
CA ARG A 657 -17.51 16.70 24.09
C ARG A 657 -18.34 15.41 24.09
N ARG A 658 -17.84 14.33 24.71
CA ARG A 658 -18.60 13.09 24.86
C ARG A 658 -19.84 13.30 25.74
N ALA A 659 -19.69 13.97 26.87
CA ALA A 659 -20.83 14.32 27.74
C ALA A 659 -21.83 15.25 27.04
N GLU A 660 -21.37 16.25 26.26
CA GLU A 660 -22.23 17.14 25.47
C GLU A 660 -22.98 16.41 24.35
N LYS A 661 -22.34 15.43 23.71
CA LYS A 661 -22.99 14.55 22.71
C LYS A 661 -24.11 13.73 23.38
N GLU A 662 -23.82 13.09 24.51
CA GLU A 662 -24.80 12.32 25.29
C GLU A 662 -25.96 13.21 25.76
N LEU A 663 -25.68 14.43 26.23
CA LEU A 663 -26.70 15.43 26.60
C LEU A 663 -27.62 15.75 25.43
N LYS A 664 -27.06 15.97 24.23
CA LYS A 664 -27.85 16.27 23.02
C LYS A 664 -28.73 15.09 22.61
N GLU A 665 -28.23 13.87 22.71
CA GLU A 665 -28.97 12.65 22.42
C GLU A 665 -30.11 12.43 23.42
N LEU A 666 -29.83 12.57 24.72
CA LEU A 666 -30.85 12.51 25.78
C LEU A 666 -31.92 13.58 25.57
N ALA A 667 -31.55 14.81 25.19
CA ALA A 667 -32.52 15.87 24.91
C ALA A 667 -33.45 15.53 23.73
N VAL A 668 -32.92 14.87 22.69
CA VAL A 668 -33.74 14.38 21.56
C VAL A 668 -34.64 13.23 22.00
N GLN A 669 -34.13 12.27 22.78
CA GLN A 669 -34.90 11.13 23.29
C GLN A 669 -36.04 11.59 24.21
N ILE A 670 -35.77 12.50 25.16
CA ILE A 670 -36.76 13.09 26.05
C ILE A 670 -37.88 13.79 25.27
N ARG A 671 -37.56 14.45 24.14
CA ARG A 671 -38.55 15.12 23.29
C ARG A 671 -39.44 14.13 22.51
N ARG A 672 -38.95 12.90 22.27
CA ARG A 672 -39.65 11.86 21.50
C ARG A 672 -40.57 10.98 22.35
N LEU A 673 -40.45 11.01 23.67
CA LEU A 673 -41.28 10.22 24.59
C LEU A 673 -42.64 10.89 24.82
N ASP A 674 -43.72 10.09 24.80
CA ASP A 674 -45.08 10.55 25.07
C ASP A 674 -45.36 10.64 26.59
N ASP A 675 -46.47 11.27 26.98
CA ASP A 675 -46.84 11.48 28.39
C ASP A 675 -47.58 10.28 29.01
N THR A 676 -47.18 9.04 28.67
CA THR A 676 -47.71 7.85 29.35
C THR A 676 -47.07 7.66 30.74
N PRO A 677 -47.73 6.99 31.71
CA PRO A 677 -47.18 6.79 33.06
C PRO A 677 -45.81 6.08 33.09
N GLN A 678 -45.56 5.20 32.12
CA GLN A 678 -44.34 4.41 32.02
C GLN A 678 -43.19 5.23 31.42
N GLU A 679 -43.49 6.05 30.40
CA GLU A 679 -42.53 6.96 29.78
C GLU A 679 -42.20 8.16 30.68
N LEU A 680 -43.15 8.64 31.50
CA LEU A 680 -42.89 9.66 32.52
C LEU A 680 -41.81 9.22 33.52
N LYS A 681 -41.75 7.93 33.86
CA LYS A 681 -40.69 7.37 34.70
C LYS A 681 -39.34 7.35 33.99
N GLN A 682 -39.32 6.95 32.71
CA GLN A 682 -38.10 6.99 31.88
C GLN A 682 -37.58 8.42 31.69
N LYS A 683 -38.50 9.37 31.45
CA LYS A 683 -38.20 10.80 31.32
C LYS A 683 -37.51 11.37 32.56
N ARG A 684 -37.97 10.99 33.77
CA ARG A 684 -37.28 11.37 35.01
C ARG A 684 -35.87 10.81 35.12
N ILE A 685 -35.68 9.52 34.82
CA ILE A 685 -34.34 8.89 34.84
C ILE A 685 -33.39 9.59 33.86
N MET A 686 -33.87 9.90 32.65
CA MET A 686 -33.08 10.63 31.65
C MET A 686 -32.78 12.06 32.11
N GLN A 687 -33.73 12.75 32.76
CA GLN A 687 -33.52 14.08 33.33
C GLN A 687 -32.48 14.08 34.46
N ASP A 688 -32.50 13.08 35.33
CA ASP A 688 -31.48 12.92 36.39
C ASP A 688 -30.08 12.73 35.78
N ARG A 689 -29.99 11.94 34.70
CA ARG A 689 -28.74 11.75 33.95
C ARG A 689 -28.28 13.03 33.25
N VAL A 690 -29.21 13.84 32.72
CA VAL A 690 -28.89 15.16 32.16
C VAL A 690 -28.26 16.05 33.22
N ILE A 691 -28.84 16.12 34.43
CA ILE A 691 -28.28 16.91 35.53
C ILE A 691 -26.88 16.41 35.92
N GLU A 692 -26.70 15.09 36.01
CA GLU A 692 -25.38 14.49 36.32
C GLU A 692 -24.33 14.88 35.28
N LEU A 693 -24.67 14.81 33.99
CA LEU A 693 -23.78 15.18 32.89
C LEU A 693 -23.49 16.69 32.85
N GLU A 694 -24.48 17.53 33.12
CA GLU A 694 -24.30 19.00 33.22
C GLU A 694 -23.33 19.36 34.35
N VAL A 695 -23.45 18.70 35.51
CA VAL A 695 -22.51 18.87 36.63
C VAL A 695 -21.12 18.38 36.23
N LEU A 696 -21.01 17.20 35.62
CA LEU A 696 -19.73 16.66 35.14
C LEU A 696 -19.05 17.60 34.14
N VAL A 697 -19.80 18.17 33.19
CA VAL A 697 -19.27 19.15 32.22
C VAL A 697 -18.74 20.38 32.95
N ALA A 698 -19.49 20.93 33.91
CA ALA A 698 -19.06 22.07 34.70
C ALA A 698 -17.77 21.78 35.50
N GLU A 699 -17.67 20.60 36.13
CA GLU A 699 -16.47 20.16 36.87
C GLU A 699 -15.25 19.99 35.94
N LEU A 700 -15.46 19.37 34.77
CA LEU A 700 -14.41 19.17 33.77
C LEU A 700 -13.92 20.50 33.18
N GLN A 701 -14.79 21.47 32.98
CA GLN A 701 -14.40 22.80 32.49
C GLN A 701 -13.47 23.53 33.46
N VAL A 702 -13.69 23.39 34.78
CA VAL A 702 -12.85 24.01 35.81
C VAL A 702 -11.48 23.32 35.94
N THR A 703 -11.37 22.04 35.58
CA THR A 703 -10.09 21.30 35.62
C THR A 703 -9.17 21.57 34.44
N ILE A 704 -9.64 22.24 33.38
CA ILE A 704 -8.78 22.70 32.29
C ILE A 704 -7.80 23.75 32.84
N ALA A 705 -6.52 23.56 32.57
CA ALA A 705 -5.48 24.48 33.02
C ALA A 705 -5.74 25.92 32.52
N PRO A 706 -5.67 26.97 33.38
CA PRO A 706 -5.97 28.34 32.98
C PRO A 706 -5.10 28.86 31.83
N GLN A 707 -3.84 28.39 31.78
CA GLN A 707 -2.85 28.75 30.76
C GLN A 707 -3.05 28.05 29.41
N TRP A 708 -4.00 27.10 29.29
CA TRP A 708 -4.21 26.30 28.08
C TRP A 708 -4.49 27.15 26.84
N SER A 709 -5.39 28.13 26.96
CA SER A 709 -5.82 28.96 25.83
C SER A 709 -4.69 29.82 25.28
N GLU A 710 -3.90 30.44 26.15
CA GLU A 710 -2.74 31.25 25.80
C GLU A 710 -1.63 30.38 25.21
N ALA A 711 -1.31 29.26 25.86
CA ALA A 711 -0.26 28.34 25.39
C ALA A 711 -0.59 27.74 24.01
N ARG A 712 -1.86 27.39 23.76
CA ARG A 712 -2.33 26.95 22.45
C ARG A 712 -2.20 28.05 21.40
N ALA A 713 -2.59 29.29 21.73
CA ALA A 713 -2.50 30.41 20.80
C ALA A 713 -1.04 30.66 20.38
N GLU A 714 -0.10 30.57 21.33
CA GLU A 714 1.33 30.68 21.07
C GLU A 714 1.84 29.55 20.17
N TYR A 715 1.56 28.28 20.49
CA TYR A 715 1.96 27.14 19.65
C TYR A 715 1.40 27.25 18.23
N VAL A 716 0.12 27.61 18.08
CA VAL A 716 -0.52 27.80 16.77
C VAL A 716 0.15 28.92 15.99
N SER A 717 0.55 30.01 16.65
CA SER A 717 1.30 31.11 16.03
C SER A 717 2.66 30.63 15.51
N LEU A 718 3.42 29.93 16.34
CA LEU A 718 4.73 29.36 15.97
C LEU A 718 4.61 28.34 14.82
N SER A 719 3.65 27.43 14.90
CA SER A 719 3.40 26.41 13.86
C SER A 719 2.94 27.04 12.53
N LYS A 720 2.10 28.10 12.57
CA LYS A 720 1.73 28.88 11.39
C LYS A 720 2.93 29.62 10.80
N ALA A 721 3.82 30.16 11.63
CA ALA A 721 5.05 30.80 11.19
C ALA A 721 5.98 29.80 10.48
N GLU A 722 6.17 28.60 11.02
CA GLU A 722 6.94 27.53 10.38
C GLU A 722 6.31 27.10 9.05
N THR A 723 5.00 26.85 9.03
CA THR A 723 4.26 26.46 7.82
C THR A 723 4.37 27.53 6.73
N LYS A 724 4.29 28.81 7.12
CA LYS A 724 4.49 29.94 6.22
C LYS A 724 5.93 29.98 5.70
N ALA A 725 6.94 29.85 6.55
CA ALA A 725 8.34 29.84 6.14
C ALA A 725 8.64 28.72 5.12
N ARG A 726 8.10 27.52 5.34
CA ARG A 726 8.22 26.40 4.39
C ARG A 726 7.48 26.68 3.08
N ARG A 727 6.28 27.27 3.13
CA ARG A 727 5.53 27.65 1.93
C ARG A 727 6.29 28.70 1.11
N ASP A 728 6.80 29.73 1.76
CA ASP A 728 7.56 30.80 1.12
C ASP A 728 8.86 30.27 0.50
N TYR A 729 9.54 29.33 1.17
CA TYR A 729 10.67 28.62 0.59
C TYR A 729 10.26 27.84 -0.67
N ARG A 730 9.21 27.01 -0.58
CA ARG A 730 8.71 26.19 -1.70
C ARG A 730 8.36 27.04 -2.91
N SER A 731 7.60 28.13 -2.73
CA SER A 731 7.25 29.03 -3.83
C SER A 731 8.48 29.71 -4.41
N THR A 732 9.42 30.16 -3.58
CA THR A 732 10.66 30.81 -4.04
C THR A 732 11.50 29.87 -4.90
N VAL A 733 11.71 28.62 -4.46
CA VAL A 733 12.50 27.66 -5.23
C VAL A 733 11.79 27.25 -6.53
N ASP A 734 10.47 27.02 -6.48
CA ASP A 734 9.68 26.65 -7.65
C ASP A 734 9.65 27.78 -8.70
N GLU A 735 9.37 29.03 -8.29
CA GLU A 735 9.34 30.20 -9.19
C GLU A 735 10.72 30.50 -9.81
N SER A 736 11.78 30.45 -9.00
CA SER A 736 13.14 30.71 -9.47
C SER A 736 13.56 29.70 -10.55
N TYR A 737 13.24 28.42 -10.35
CA TYR A 737 13.63 27.35 -11.27
C TYR A 737 12.71 27.25 -12.50
N GLN A 738 11.41 27.50 -12.35
CA GLN A 738 10.47 27.51 -13.48
C GLN A 738 10.91 28.49 -14.58
N THR A 739 11.43 29.65 -14.18
CA THR A 739 11.97 30.65 -15.12
C THR A 739 13.14 30.10 -15.94
N ILE A 740 13.99 29.25 -15.35
CA ILE A 740 15.11 28.61 -16.04
C ILE A 740 14.62 27.56 -17.05
N ILE A 741 13.63 26.74 -16.66
CA ILE A 741 12.98 25.78 -17.55
C ILE A 741 12.36 26.51 -18.75
N ASP A 742 11.56 27.55 -18.50
CA ASP A 742 10.88 28.32 -19.52
C ASP A 742 11.89 28.99 -20.47
N MET A 743 12.98 29.55 -19.93
CA MET A 743 14.01 30.20 -20.75
C MET A 743 14.73 29.20 -21.66
N ARG A 744 15.06 28.00 -21.14
CA ARG A 744 15.66 26.93 -21.95
C ARG A 744 14.74 26.53 -23.09
N LEU A 745 13.46 26.25 -22.80
CA LEU A 745 12.47 25.89 -23.82
C LEU A 745 12.31 26.98 -24.89
N VAL A 746 12.27 28.25 -24.49
CA VAL A 746 12.13 29.39 -25.41
C VAL A 746 13.32 29.52 -26.36
N ILE A 747 14.55 29.27 -25.87
CA ILE A 747 15.76 29.31 -26.71
C ILE A 747 15.88 28.05 -27.58
N GLU A 748 15.57 26.85 -27.05
CA GLU A 748 15.61 25.58 -27.80
C GLU A 748 14.66 25.61 -29.01
N ASP A 749 13.51 26.27 -28.90
CA ASP A 749 12.52 26.41 -29.99
C ASP A 749 12.95 27.37 -31.13
N VAL A 750 14.16 27.95 -31.08
CA VAL A 750 14.60 28.97 -32.06
C VAL A 750 14.45 28.51 -33.51
N ASP A 751 14.89 27.29 -33.84
CA ASP A 751 14.83 26.75 -35.20
C ASP A 751 13.39 26.52 -35.66
N ALA A 752 12.51 26.11 -34.76
CA ALA A 752 11.10 25.91 -35.04
C ALA A 752 10.38 27.25 -35.29
N VAL A 753 10.75 28.31 -34.55
CA VAL A 753 10.24 29.67 -34.77
C VAL A 753 10.75 30.23 -36.11
N VAL A 754 12.03 29.98 -36.45
CA VAL A 754 12.61 30.35 -37.77
C VAL A 754 11.86 29.64 -38.89
N ALA A 755 11.56 28.34 -38.75
CA ALA A 755 10.82 27.58 -39.75
C ALA A 755 9.35 28.04 -39.89
N ALA A 756 8.75 28.59 -38.84
CA ALA A 756 7.38 29.09 -38.86
C ALA A 756 7.24 30.45 -39.59
N LEU A 757 8.28 31.28 -39.62
CA LEU A 757 8.23 32.63 -40.18
C LEU A 757 7.82 32.65 -41.68
N PRO A 758 8.42 31.84 -42.59
CA PRO A 758 7.99 31.79 -43.99
C PRO A 758 6.53 31.38 -44.17
N ALA A 759 6.04 30.45 -43.33
CA ALA A 759 4.66 29.99 -43.38
C ALA A 759 3.66 31.07 -42.93
N VAL A 760 4.05 31.93 -41.98
CA VAL A 760 3.27 33.10 -41.56
C VAL A 760 3.33 34.19 -42.62
N GLN A 761 4.49 34.46 -43.22
CA GLN A 761 4.63 35.41 -44.32
C GLN A 761 3.81 34.99 -45.56
N ALA A 762 3.67 33.69 -45.83
CA ALA A 762 2.81 33.20 -46.91
C ALA A 762 1.32 33.60 -46.76
N LEU A 763 0.87 33.95 -45.55
CA LEU A 763 -0.48 34.46 -45.31
C LEU A 763 -0.75 35.82 -45.98
N TYR A 764 0.31 36.57 -46.33
CA TYR A 764 0.18 37.82 -47.07
C TYR A 764 -0.56 37.61 -48.41
N ALA A 765 -0.14 36.62 -49.19
CA ALA A 765 -0.79 36.28 -50.46
C ALA A 765 -2.23 35.76 -50.26
N VAL A 766 -2.50 35.10 -49.14
CA VAL A 766 -3.81 34.53 -48.83
C VAL A 766 -4.82 35.60 -48.42
N ILE A 767 -4.40 36.60 -47.64
CA ILE A 767 -5.26 37.72 -47.21
C ILE A 767 -5.60 38.64 -48.39
N ASP A 768 -4.66 38.83 -49.32
CA ASP A 768 -4.86 39.71 -50.47
C ASP A 768 -5.64 39.04 -51.62
N GLY A 769 -5.52 37.70 -51.77
CA GLY A 769 -6.01 36.98 -52.95
C GLY A 769 -7.22 36.05 -52.75
N GLN A 770 -7.55 35.62 -51.52
CA GLN A 770 -8.60 34.62 -51.29
C GLN A 770 -9.87 35.17 -50.63
N LYS A 771 -10.99 34.46 -50.82
CA LYS A 771 -12.27 34.75 -50.13
C LYS A 771 -12.12 34.57 -48.61
N ALA A 772 -12.92 35.29 -47.84
CA ALA A 772 -12.84 35.36 -46.36
C ALA A 772 -12.77 34.00 -45.63
N LYS A 773 -13.57 33.00 -46.05
CA LYS A 773 -13.60 31.67 -45.40
C LYS A 773 -12.28 30.89 -45.56
N PRO A 774 -11.74 30.67 -46.78
CA PRO A 774 -10.42 30.07 -46.99
C PRO A 774 -9.28 30.79 -46.26
N ALA A 775 -9.24 32.12 -46.32
CA ALA A 775 -8.20 32.90 -45.65
C ALA A 775 -8.23 32.73 -44.13
N MET A 776 -9.42 32.73 -43.52
CA MET A 776 -9.58 32.46 -42.10
C MET A 776 -9.15 31.03 -41.71
N ALA A 777 -9.34 30.05 -42.58
CA ALA A 777 -8.91 28.67 -42.34
C ALA A 777 -7.38 28.55 -42.38
N ALA A 778 -6.72 29.17 -43.37
CA ALA A 778 -5.26 29.21 -43.47
C ALA A 778 -4.60 29.89 -42.27
N ILE A 779 -5.14 31.05 -41.81
CA ILE A 779 -4.63 31.73 -40.61
C ILE A 779 -4.83 30.84 -39.37
N LYS A 780 -5.93 30.09 -39.27
CA LYS A 780 -6.18 29.18 -38.15
C LYS A 780 -5.18 28.03 -38.08
N VAL A 781 -4.68 27.53 -39.22
CA VAL A 781 -3.63 26.50 -39.27
C VAL A 781 -2.33 27.05 -38.66
N GLN A 782 -1.92 28.25 -39.08
CA GLN A 782 -0.72 28.89 -38.54
C GLN A 782 -0.89 29.33 -37.07
N GLU A 783 -2.10 29.73 -36.65
CA GLU A 783 -2.44 29.98 -35.24
C GLU A 783 -2.22 28.72 -34.38
N LYS A 784 -2.53 27.53 -34.92
CA LYS A 784 -2.31 26.25 -34.23
C LYS A 784 -0.83 25.87 -34.20
N ALA A 785 -0.10 26.10 -35.29
CA ALA A 785 1.35 25.86 -35.35
C ALA A 785 2.10 26.74 -34.34
N LEU A 786 1.82 28.06 -34.31
CA LEU A 786 2.43 28.97 -33.33
C LEU A 786 1.98 28.69 -31.89
N ALA A 787 0.82 28.06 -31.68
CA ALA A 787 0.38 27.71 -30.32
C ALA A 787 1.24 26.60 -29.68
N ALA A 788 1.98 25.83 -30.47
CA ALA A 788 2.86 24.77 -29.98
C ALA A 788 4.26 25.28 -29.58
N LEU A 789 4.62 26.52 -29.95
CA LEU A 789 5.94 27.09 -29.72
C LEU A 789 5.97 27.95 -28.44
N ALA A 790 7.04 27.84 -27.65
CA ALA A 790 7.22 28.59 -26.42
C ALA A 790 7.48 30.09 -26.68
N GLY A 791 6.83 30.96 -25.88
CA GLY A 791 7.09 32.40 -25.90
C GLY A 791 6.55 33.21 -27.10
N VAL A 792 5.80 32.61 -28.04
CA VAL A 792 5.22 33.31 -29.22
C VAL A 792 3.72 33.61 -29.09
N SER A 793 3.17 33.55 -27.88
CA SER A 793 1.74 33.77 -27.60
C SER A 793 1.24 35.15 -28.03
N LYS A 794 2.08 36.19 -27.90
CA LYS A 794 1.78 37.56 -28.36
C LYS A 794 1.60 37.62 -29.88
N ALA A 795 2.49 36.99 -30.65
CA ALA A 795 2.42 36.91 -32.11
C ALA A 795 1.19 36.10 -32.58
N LYS A 796 0.92 34.95 -31.96
CA LYS A 796 -0.32 34.18 -32.16
C LYS A 796 -1.57 35.04 -31.90
N GLY A 797 -1.56 35.83 -30.83
CA GLY A 797 -2.66 36.73 -30.49
C GLY A 797 -2.97 37.74 -31.59
N LYS A 798 -1.93 38.25 -32.28
CA LYS A 798 -2.07 39.13 -33.45
C LYS A 798 -2.63 38.38 -34.66
N LEU A 799 -2.19 37.14 -34.95
CA LEU A 799 -2.81 36.30 -35.98
C LEU A 799 -4.30 36.00 -35.70
N SER A 800 -4.67 35.76 -34.45
CA SER A 800 -6.08 35.57 -34.07
C SER A 800 -6.91 36.85 -34.31
N LYS A 801 -6.33 38.04 -34.06
CA LYS A 801 -6.95 39.33 -34.40
C LYS A 801 -7.07 39.54 -35.92
N ALA A 802 -6.05 39.16 -36.69
CA ALA A 802 -6.09 39.16 -38.15
C ALA A 802 -7.22 38.27 -38.69
N ARG A 803 -7.36 37.04 -38.17
CA ARG A 803 -8.45 36.12 -38.51
C ARG A 803 -9.83 36.69 -38.16
N ARG A 804 -9.98 37.34 -37.00
CA ARG A 804 -11.25 37.96 -36.58
C ARG A 804 -11.62 39.16 -37.45
N ALA A 805 -10.66 39.91 -37.97
CA ALA A 805 -10.88 41.02 -38.89
C ALA A 805 -11.44 40.59 -40.26
N LEU A 806 -11.38 39.29 -40.59
CA LEU A 806 -11.94 38.73 -41.83
C LEU A 806 -13.32 38.09 -41.63
N LYS A 807 -13.92 38.15 -40.43
CA LYS A 807 -15.17 37.45 -40.10
C LYS A 807 -16.43 38.30 -40.32
N GLY A 808 -17.38 37.79 -41.11
CA GLY A 808 -18.77 38.30 -41.19
C GLY A 808 -18.88 39.75 -41.69
N SER A 809 -19.81 40.54 -41.12
CA SER A 809 -20.07 41.94 -41.52
C SER A 809 -18.94 42.93 -41.19
N LYS A 810 -17.89 42.49 -40.48
CA LYS A 810 -16.71 43.30 -40.11
C LYS A 810 -15.48 42.97 -40.96
N TYR A 811 -15.69 42.50 -42.20
CA TYR A 811 -14.62 42.17 -43.14
C TYR A 811 -13.75 43.39 -43.45
N ASN A 812 -12.50 43.36 -43.00
CA ASN A 812 -11.53 44.42 -43.21
C ASN A 812 -10.13 43.82 -43.47
N PRO A 813 -9.74 43.60 -44.74
CA PRO A 813 -8.47 42.99 -45.11
C PRO A 813 -7.27 43.90 -44.77
N ALA A 814 -7.42 45.22 -44.86
CA ALA A 814 -6.36 46.16 -44.47
C ALA A 814 -6.03 46.05 -42.98
N LYS A 815 -7.05 45.90 -42.13
CA LYS A 815 -6.87 45.68 -40.68
C LYS A 815 -6.31 44.29 -40.38
N ALA A 816 -6.66 43.28 -41.16
CA ALA A 816 -6.05 41.95 -41.05
C ALA A 816 -4.57 41.97 -41.42
N ARG A 817 -4.20 42.72 -42.47
CA ARG A 817 -2.81 42.94 -42.89
C ARG A 817 -1.97 43.62 -41.82
N ALA A 818 -2.47 44.71 -41.23
CA ALA A 818 -1.77 45.41 -40.15
C ALA A 818 -1.47 44.49 -38.94
N TYR A 819 -2.43 43.62 -38.56
CA TYR A 819 -2.18 42.64 -37.51
C TYR A 819 -1.21 41.52 -37.92
N LEU A 820 -1.15 41.17 -39.21
CA LEU A 820 -0.16 40.23 -39.73
C LEU A 820 1.24 40.84 -39.73
N ASP A 821 1.38 42.12 -40.11
CA ASP A 821 2.66 42.87 -40.04
C ASP A 821 3.17 42.92 -38.60
N GLU A 822 2.29 43.23 -37.64
CA GLU A 822 2.62 43.19 -36.21
C GLU A 822 3.04 41.77 -35.75
N ALA A 823 2.43 40.71 -36.28
CA ALA A 823 2.79 39.34 -35.94
C ALA A 823 4.16 38.93 -36.52
N VAL A 824 4.43 39.28 -37.78
CA VAL A 824 5.70 39.00 -38.47
C VAL A 824 6.84 39.77 -37.78
N ALA A 825 6.66 41.06 -37.50
CA ALA A 825 7.66 41.87 -36.79
C ALA A 825 7.97 41.30 -35.39
N MET A 826 6.95 40.80 -34.67
CA MET A 826 7.16 40.13 -33.38
C MET A 826 7.94 38.83 -33.52
N LEU A 827 7.72 38.03 -34.57
CA LEU A 827 8.46 36.78 -34.81
C LEU A 827 9.92 37.06 -35.20
N GLU A 828 10.16 38.04 -36.06
CA GLU A 828 11.51 38.47 -36.46
C GLU A 828 12.31 38.97 -35.24
N GLN A 829 11.68 39.77 -34.38
CA GLN A 829 12.28 40.21 -33.13
C GLN A 829 12.62 39.01 -32.23
N GLN A 830 11.72 38.03 -32.11
CA GLN A 830 11.95 36.81 -31.33
C GLN A 830 13.12 35.98 -31.86
N ILE A 831 13.22 35.83 -33.18
CA ILE A 831 14.32 35.09 -33.83
C ILE A 831 15.67 35.76 -33.54
N ALA A 832 15.75 37.08 -33.70
CA ALA A 832 17.01 37.82 -33.58
C ALA A 832 17.70 37.64 -32.22
N TRP A 833 16.93 37.77 -31.12
CA TRP A 833 17.52 37.59 -29.78
C TRP A 833 17.71 36.12 -29.41
N ARG A 834 16.80 35.20 -29.84
CA ARG A 834 16.90 33.76 -29.53
C ARG A 834 18.09 33.11 -30.19
N GLN A 835 18.42 33.47 -31.44
CA GLN A 835 19.60 32.94 -32.14
C GLN A 835 20.90 33.32 -31.42
N ARG A 836 20.97 34.56 -30.91
CA ARG A 836 22.11 35.00 -30.10
C ARG A 836 22.14 34.29 -28.74
N ALA A 837 20.98 34.18 -28.07
CA ALA A 837 20.86 33.48 -26.79
C ALA A 837 21.24 31.99 -26.89
N ALA A 838 20.96 31.33 -28.02
CA ALA A 838 21.34 29.94 -28.27
C ALA A 838 22.87 29.73 -28.25
N ILE A 839 23.65 30.74 -28.65
CA ILE A 839 25.11 30.68 -28.67
C ILE A 839 25.68 31.17 -27.34
N ASP A 840 25.24 32.33 -26.87
CA ASP A 840 25.88 33.05 -25.76
C ASP A 840 25.36 32.61 -24.39
N LEU A 841 24.07 32.26 -24.28
CA LEU A 841 23.37 32.06 -23.00
C LEU A 841 23.04 30.59 -22.71
N MET A 842 22.69 29.79 -23.73
CA MET A 842 22.30 28.38 -23.56
C MET A 842 23.37 27.53 -22.84
N PRO A 843 24.67 27.59 -23.20
CA PRO A 843 25.68 26.79 -22.49
C PRO A 843 25.80 27.15 -21.00
N ALA A 844 25.64 28.45 -20.68
CA ALA A 844 25.65 28.93 -19.31
C ALA A 844 24.39 28.48 -18.55
N LEU A 845 23.21 28.56 -19.17
CA LEU A 845 21.95 28.08 -18.60
C LEU A 845 22.00 26.58 -18.30
N VAL A 846 22.54 25.76 -19.19
CA VAL A 846 22.70 24.31 -18.95
C VAL A 846 23.62 24.04 -17.77
N THR A 847 24.74 24.76 -17.66
CA THR A 847 25.67 24.61 -16.53
C THR A 847 25.04 25.05 -15.21
N TYR A 848 24.32 26.17 -15.22
CA TYR A 848 23.61 26.69 -14.06
C TYR A 848 22.49 25.73 -13.62
N ASP A 849 21.69 25.25 -14.57
CA ASP A 849 20.64 24.26 -14.36
C ASP A 849 21.19 22.99 -13.71
N GLN A 850 22.28 22.42 -14.24
CA GLN A 850 22.93 21.24 -13.64
C GLN A 850 23.37 21.47 -12.18
N ALA A 851 23.78 22.69 -11.83
CA ALA A 851 24.20 23.02 -10.48
C ALA A 851 23.02 23.12 -9.49
N ILE A 852 21.85 23.58 -9.94
CA ILE A 852 20.69 23.86 -9.07
C ILE A 852 19.56 22.82 -9.17
N ALA A 853 19.52 21.99 -10.22
CA ALA A 853 18.43 21.06 -10.51
C ALA A 853 18.18 20.05 -9.38
N SER A 854 19.24 19.56 -8.70
CA SER A 854 19.11 18.61 -7.59
C SER A 854 18.81 19.27 -6.24
N THR A 855 18.69 20.60 -6.18
CA THR A 855 18.45 21.36 -4.95
C THR A 855 17.27 22.34 -5.11
N ILE A 856 17.52 23.55 -5.61
CA ILE A 856 16.50 24.57 -5.85
C ILE A 856 15.46 24.05 -6.85
N GLY A 857 15.90 23.41 -7.94
CA GLY A 857 15.03 22.87 -8.97
C GLY A 857 14.41 21.51 -8.67
N LEU A 858 14.71 20.91 -7.52
CA LEU A 858 14.40 19.51 -7.24
C LEU A 858 12.91 19.19 -7.28
N ARG A 859 12.08 20.12 -6.81
CA ARG A 859 10.63 19.95 -6.71
C ARG A 859 9.93 19.86 -8.06
N LEU A 860 10.49 20.52 -9.08
CA LEU A 860 9.97 20.56 -10.45
C LEU A 860 10.56 19.46 -11.35
N GLN A 861 11.46 18.63 -10.82
CA GLN A 861 11.94 17.45 -11.55
C GLN A 861 10.80 16.44 -11.72
N GLU A 862 10.81 15.71 -12.83
CA GLU A 862 9.86 14.61 -13.02
C GLU A 862 10.07 13.52 -11.97
N ARG A 863 11.34 13.27 -11.60
CA ARG A 863 11.74 12.19 -10.69
C ARG A 863 12.82 12.63 -9.72
N MET A 864 12.80 11.99 -8.56
CA MET A 864 13.82 12.18 -7.53
C MET A 864 15.12 11.44 -7.92
N PRO A 865 16.31 12.04 -7.70
CA PRO A 865 17.57 11.33 -7.83
C PRO A 865 17.62 10.09 -6.93
N LEU A 866 18.16 8.97 -7.44
CA LEU A 866 18.13 7.68 -6.74
C LEU A 866 18.85 7.69 -5.38
N ALA A 867 19.86 8.54 -5.20
CA ALA A 867 20.53 8.73 -3.92
C ALA A 867 19.59 9.36 -2.88
N LEU A 868 18.82 10.37 -3.28
CA LEU A 868 17.87 11.08 -2.43
C LEU A 868 16.62 10.23 -2.14
N ALA A 869 16.17 9.44 -3.12
CA ALA A 869 15.08 8.49 -2.89
C ALA A 869 15.39 7.55 -1.72
N LYS A 870 16.63 7.06 -1.60
CA LYS A 870 17.04 6.15 -0.50
C LYS A 870 16.95 6.79 0.89
N SER A 871 17.42 8.04 1.03
CA SER A 871 17.40 8.74 2.32
C SER A 871 15.98 9.15 2.72
N VAL A 872 15.20 9.63 1.75
CA VAL A 872 13.78 9.95 1.93
C VAL A 872 12.98 8.70 2.32
N SER A 873 13.20 7.55 1.67
CA SER A 873 12.57 6.28 2.06
C SER A 873 12.88 5.91 3.51
N ALA A 874 14.13 6.07 3.96
CA ALA A 874 14.51 5.80 5.34
C ALA A 874 13.78 6.74 6.33
N CYS A 875 13.72 8.04 6.02
CA CYS A 875 13.00 9.02 6.83
C CYS A 875 11.50 8.73 6.93
N MET A 876 10.86 8.31 5.84
CA MET A 876 9.42 7.97 5.80
C MET A 876 9.08 6.64 6.48
N SER A 877 10.08 5.82 6.81
CA SER A 877 9.86 4.48 7.37
C SER A 877 9.60 4.48 8.88
N ASN A 878 9.88 5.59 9.55
CA ASN A 878 9.67 5.76 10.98
C ASN A 878 8.32 6.43 11.25
N HIS A 879 7.65 5.96 12.29
CA HIS A 879 6.43 6.58 12.80
C HIS A 879 6.74 7.94 13.45
N LYS A 880 5.84 8.92 13.30
CA LYS A 880 5.99 10.27 13.84
C LYS A 880 4.73 10.69 14.57
N ASP A 881 4.87 11.18 15.80
CA ASP A 881 3.76 11.75 16.57
C ASP A 881 3.27 13.04 15.88
N ILE A 882 2.01 13.06 15.46
CA ILE A 882 1.35 14.22 14.86
C ILE A 882 0.19 14.72 15.72
N SER A 883 0.09 14.27 16.98
CA SER A 883 -1.02 14.59 17.89
C SER A 883 -1.16 16.09 18.16
N LEU A 884 -0.07 16.87 18.09
CA LEU A 884 -0.15 18.32 18.31
C LEU A 884 -0.89 19.08 17.20
N HIS A 885 -1.20 18.43 16.07
CA HIS A 885 -2.07 18.98 15.02
C HIS A 885 -3.56 18.71 15.27
N PHE A 886 -3.89 17.88 16.26
CA PHE A 886 -5.23 17.48 16.66
C PHE A 886 -5.45 17.88 18.14
#